data_AF-A0A7V3M8U3-F1
#
_entry.id   AF-A0A7V3M8U3-F1
#
_cell.length_a   1.000
_cell.length_b   1.000
_cell.length_c   1.000
_cell.angle_alpha   90.00
_cell.angle_beta   90.00
_cell.angle_gamma   90.00
#
_symmetry.space_group_name_H-M   'P 1'
#
loop_
_entity.id
_entity.type
_entity.pdbx_description
1 polymer ?
#
loop_
_entity_poly.entity_id
_entity_poly.type
_entity_poly.pdbx_seq_one_letter_code
_entity_poly.pdbx_strand_id
1 'polypeptide(L)'
;MRWNKLSLILALALLFPFAFLAQEPIPIYYAGPEGKTRTALKLAGIFSFVTDPSQADVIFLNGTLPDPAAISERVKEGAGLILFLGPDIAPEELEALWGQRLVLSRRDDPLSLYASPELDDPLAKEIIWASAPQVRERFVVEGWPVEPLVVGFEDKSLVLGKANLGQGEVYVFCVFLDGLNPQFQDWAYFNYFIYHLAVRAAGGKPSSFADYPASPVPHTRERAIILAIMAFILITAGVAFWLVRRYSLSHPELLGELLASPEAFKAREAETPWEEIGFHRPLGGFLVAFMMGLILFIPFILYQNFVLPVFILPSAQALGIWGRVTQFFNLIWLLFDLGTSTAFIKFFSQYRVRSPQLAIQYGQVFVWWQALSGAFQVAVVTLIASIIVPRSAYALYSWSIIIHTLIQIPGFYQVIRHAFMGWQRFDYAQYLDIALSLIFPMVTQPILVSAMVAWGRANPVFGGAMGGVMGLGIAGYASELLTFLLGLWLYRRLGYNARLLFLAHFDLSVVKEAFRFGLFEMLGSIAWAVGQAMEILITQARLVNYAEVWGNWVIAQNFIFAYQVLHTLYGNLMSSISEAISHGRRILSQYYSVMAYKWGGFISAFVGAVLLAVADRFILGATGPEFTRAAAYVIPLIFWGAIQYPSWVGDYVQLASNRPYLKFAMVGGEQIIRILLAFLLLERFQIYALIIAYFVALFSKDVATYFISHRLCFPQRFYFWQSLWAPILAGAAHYFLLRWVTGLIWRGDPITSVVIFLVGILFSYPVFAFFYGLFGGWDQRTLGELGLGAEITGMMKPFAKLFWASSAFGARISPIHNLFPITIYESALAEARSLSLEKVKLTE
;
A
#
# COMPACT_ATOMS: atom_id res chain seq x y z
N MET A 1 19.49 -18.76 42.18
CA MET A 1 18.62 -18.44 41.04
C MET A 1 17.25 -18.02 41.60
N ARG A 2 17.05 -16.72 41.86
CA ARG A 2 15.84 -16.19 42.51
C ARG A 2 14.77 -15.99 41.44
N TRP A 3 13.75 -16.84 41.43
CA TRP A 3 12.57 -16.69 40.59
C TRP A 3 11.90 -15.34 40.92
N ASN A 4 11.85 -14.44 39.94
CA ASN A 4 11.24 -13.12 40.10
C ASN A 4 9.73 -13.27 40.31
N LYS A 5 9.22 -12.66 41.38
CA LYS A 5 7.80 -12.62 41.76
C LYS A 5 6.87 -12.08 40.65
N LEU A 6 7.42 -11.40 39.63
CA LEU A 6 6.69 -10.91 38.47
C LEU A 6 6.13 -12.03 37.57
N SER A 7 6.89 -13.13 37.39
CA SER A 7 6.48 -14.30 36.61
C SER A 7 5.32 -15.05 37.27
N LEU A 8 5.28 -15.02 38.61
CA LEU A 8 4.21 -15.63 39.40
C LEU A 8 2.92 -14.80 39.31
N ILE A 9 3.01 -13.47 39.27
CA ILE A 9 1.84 -12.58 39.14
C ILE A 9 1.23 -12.67 37.73
N LEU A 10 2.05 -12.81 36.68
CA LEU A 10 1.57 -13.06 35.31
C LEU A 10 0.93 -14.45 35.14
N ALA A 11 1.45 -15.46 35.85
CA ALA A 11 0.85 -16.80 35.90
C ALA A 11 -0.44 -16.83 36.75
N LEU A 12 -0.55 -16.02 37.80
CA LEU A 12 -1.73 -15.91 38.65
C LEU A 12 -2.87 -15.10 38.00
N ALA A 13 -2.55 -14.15 37.10
CA ALA A 13 -3.57 -13.46 36.29
C ALA A 13 -4.21 -14.36 35.22
N LEU A 14 -3.60 -15.50 34.88
CA LEU A 14 -4.13 -16.50 33.94
C LEU A 14 -5.12 -17.49 34.60
N LEU A 15 -5.40 -17.37 35.89
CA LEU A 15 -6.20 -18.33 36.68
C LEU A 15 -7.53 -17.79 37.19
N PHE A 16 -8.08 -16.70 36.65
CA PHE A 16 -9.47 -16.33 36.97
C PHE A 16 -10.44 -17.18 36.11
N PRO A 17 -11.23 -18.08 36.72
CA PRO A 17 -12.32 -18.72 36.02
C PRO A 17 -13.40 -17.67 35.73
N PHE A 18 -13.96 -17.69 34.53
CA PHE A 18 -15.17 -16.95 34.23
C PHE A 18 -16.31 -17.56 35.04
N ALA A 19 -16.94 -16.75 35.89
CA ALA A 19 -18.32 -16.99 36.26
C ALA A 19 -19.16 -16.62 35.04
N PHE A 20 -19.53 -17.60 34.22
CA PHE A 20 -20.68 -17.43 33.34
C PHE A 20 -21.88 -17.24 34.26
N LEU A 21 -22.52 -16.07 34.19
CA LEU A 21 -23.91 -15.98 34.62
C LEU A 21 -24.66 -16.99 33.75
N ALA A 22 -25.15 -18.06 34.38
CA ALA A 22 -25.96 -19.06 33.71
C ALA A 22 -27.24 -18.38 33.22
N GLN A 23 -27.26 -18.00 31.94
CA GLN A 23 -28.51 -17.77 31.23
C GLN A 23 -29.14 -19.13 30.96
N GLU A 24 -30.44 -19.24 31.18
CA GLU A 24 -31.17 -20.44 30.77
C GLU A 24 -31.01 -20.62 29.25
N PRO A 25 -30.66 -21.84 28.80
CA PRO A 25 -30.41 -22.09 27.40
C PRO A 25 -31.73 -21.99 26.61
N ILE A 26 -31.71 -21.25 25.50
CA ILE A 26 -32.86 -21.06 24.61
C ILE A 26 -33.07 -22.35 23.78
N PRO A 27 -34.19 -23.08 23.95
CA PRO A 27 -34.52 -24.26 23.15
C PRO A 27 -34.75 -23.87 21.69
N ILE A 28 -33.96 -24.42 20.78
CA ILE A 28 -34.04 -24.16 19.33
C ILE A 28 -34.28 -25.45 18.54
N TYR A 29 -35.31 -25.44 17.69
CA TYR A 29 -35.49 -26.47 16.67
C TYR A 29 -34.82 -25.99 15.38
N TYR A 30 -33.92 -26.79 14.80
CA TYR A 30 -33.23 -26.47 13.55
C TYR A 30 -33.55 -27.50 12.48
N ALA A 31 -34.11 -27.07 11.35
CA ALA A 31 -34.30 -27.88 10.15
C ALA A 31 -33.49 -27.30 8.98
N GLY A 32 -32.56 -28.09 8.45
CA GLY A 32 -31.73 -27.73 7.31
C GLY A 32 -30.37 -28.44 7.33
N PRO A 33 -29.45 -28.09 6.41
CA PRO A 33 -28.13 -28.71 6.31
C PRO A 33 -27.24 -28.50 7.55
N GLU A 34 -26.29 -29.41 7.80
CA GLU A 34 -25.22 -29.26 8.81
C GLU A 34 -24.11 -28.32 8.31
N GLY A 35 -24.50 -27.11 7.92
CA GLY A 35 -23.64 -26.09 7.32
C GLY A 35 -23.16 -25.02 8.30
N LYS A 36 -22.77 -23.87 7.73
CA LYS A 36 -22.28 -22.71 8.49
C LYS A 36 -23.36 -22.09 9.39
N THR A 37 -24.62 -22.09 8.96
CA THR A 37 -25.74 -21.57 9.76
C THR A 37 -25.88 -22.32 11.09
N ARG A 38 -25.88 -23.66 11.05
CA ARG A 38 -25.91 -24.48 12.27
C ARG A 38 -24.65 -24.33 13.12
N THR A 39 -23.50 -24.16 12.49
CA THR A 39 -22.24 -23.87 13.19
C THR A 39 -22.32 -22.54 13.94
N ALA A 40 -22.86 -21.49 13.32
CA ALA A 40 -23.04 -20.18 13.95
C ALA A 40 -23.94 -20.24 15.19
N LEU A 41 -25.05 -21.01 15.13
CA LEU A 41 -25.90 -21.26 16.29
C LEU A 41 -25.14 -21.99 17.41
N LYS A 42 -24.37 -23.03 17.08
CA LYS A 42 -23.54 -23.76 18.06
C LYS A 42 -22.50 -22.85 18.73
N LEU A 43 -21.87 -21.94 17.98
CA LEU A 43 -20.85 -21.03 18.50
C LEU A 43 -21.37 -20.03 19.54
N ALA A 44 -22.66 -19.70 19.51
CA ALA A 44 -23.25 -18.78 20.48
C ALA A 44 -23.27 -19.35 21.91
N GLY A 45 -23.27 -20.68 22.07
CA GLY A 45 -23.18 -21.34 23.38
C GLY A 45 -24.41 -21.17 24.30
N ILE A 46 -25.47 -20.53 23.82
CA ILE A 46 -26.71 -20.24 24.59
C ILE A 46 -27.93 -21.00 24.09
N PHE A 47 -27.81 -21.77 23.00
CA PHE A 47 -28.93 -22.51 22.41
C PHE A 47 -28.86 -24.00 22.75
N SER A 48 -29.99 -24.58 23.14
CA SER A 48 -30.17 -26.03 23.33
C SER A 48 -30.97 -26.60 22.15
N PHE A 49 -30.37 -27.52 21.39
CA PHE A 49 -31.04 -28.08 20.21
C PHE A 49 -32.09 -29.11 20.62
N VAL A 50 -33.35 -28.88 20.25
CA VAL A 50 -34.47 -29.81 20.44
C VAL A 50 -34.85 -30.49 19.12
N THR A 51 -35.38 -31.70 19.21
CA THR A 51 -35.79 -32.50 18.03
C THR A 51 -37.28 -32.36 17.71
N ASP A 52 -38.07 -31.91 18.68
CA ASP A 52 -39.51 -31.68 18.55
C ASP A 52 -39.79 -30.17 18.50
N PRO A 53 -40.41 -29.63 17.43
CA PRO A 53 -40.77 -28.22 17.33
C PRO A 53 -41.64 -27.71 18.49
N SER A 54 -42.45 -28.58 19.11
CA SER A 54 -43.31 -28.20 20.24
C SER A 54 -42.54 -27.76 21.49
N GLN A 55 -41.29 -28.23 21.63
CA GLN A 55 -40.40 -27.92 22.75
C GLN A 55 -39.50 -26.71 22.49
N ALA A 56 -39.60 -26.10 21.31
CA ALA A 56 -38.76 -24.99 20.90
C ALA A 56 -39.37 -23.64 21.27
N ASP A 57 -38.52 -22.72 21.74
CA ASP A 57 -38.84 -21.30 21.84
C ASP A 57 -38.53 -20.57 20.53
N VAL A 58 -37.59 -21.12 19.74
CA VAL A 58 -37.23 -20.63 18.40
C VAL A 58 -37.20 -21.78 17.40
N ILE A 59 -37.87 -21.60 16.28
CA ILE A 59 -37.87 -22.51 15.14
C ILE A 59 -37.02 -21.88 14.04
N PHE A 60 -35.90 -22.52 13.69
CA PHE A 60 -35.00 -22.07 12.64
C PHE A 60 -35.09 -23.02 11.43
N LEU A 61 -35.61 -22.51 10.33
CA LEU A 61 -35.79 -23.23 9.06
C LEU A 61 -34.80 -22.68 8.04
N ASN A 62 -33.88 -23.52 7.58
CA ASN A 62 -32.84 -23.15 6.63
C ASN A 62 -33.01 -23.93 5.33
N GLY A 63 -33.75 -23.34 4.38
CA GLY A 63 -33.99 -23.90 3.06
C GLY A 63 -34.92 -25.11 3.00
N THR A 64 -35.47 -25.56 4.13
CA THR A 64 -36.35 -26.73 4.22
C THR A 64 -37.53 -26.48 5.15
N LEU A 65 -38.71 -27.01 4.82
CA LEU A 65 -39.95 -26.80 5.57
C LEU A 65 -40.67 -28.13 5.87
N PRO A 66 -40.25 -28.88 6.92
CA PRO A 66 -40.67 -30.28 7.09
C PRO A 66 -42.14 -30.48 7.52
N ASP A 67 -42.71 -29.58 8.33
CA ASP A 67 -44.13 -29.61 8.74
C ASP A 67 -44.69 -28.18 8.90
N PRO A 68 -45.07 -27.51 7.78
CA PRO A 68 -45.53 -26.12 7.80
C PRO A 68 -46.70 -25.84 8.76
N ALA A 69 -47.63 -26.80 8.89
CA ALA A 69 -48.86 -26.61 9.65
C ALA A 69 -48.58 -26.64 11.16
N ALA A 70 -47.86 -27.66 11.63
CA ALA A 70 -47.49 -27.76 13.06
C ALA A 70 -46.59 -26.60 13.49
N ILE A 71 -45.67 -26.16 12.61
CA ILE A 71 -44.83 -24.99 12.86
C ILE A 71 -45.68 -23.72 12.94
N SER A 72 -46.65 -23.50 12.04
CA SER A 72 -47.53 -22.34 12.08
C SER A 72 -48.34 -22.26 13.38
N GLU A 73 -48.85 -23.38 13.88
CA GLU A 73 -49.55 -23.43 15.17
C GLU A 73 -48.62 -23.05 16.32
N ARG A 74 -47.43 -23.64 16.40
CA ARG A 74 -46.47 -23.36 17.47
C ARG A 74 -45.98 -21.90 17.47
N VAL A 75 -45.81 -21.30 16.30
CA VAL A 75 -45.43 -19.88 16.18
C VAL A 75 -46.58 -18.98 16.62
N LYS A 76 -47.83 -19.32 16.28
CA LYS A 76 -49.01 -18.58 16.76
C LYS A 76 -49.16 -18.62 18.28
N GLU A 77 -48.74 -19.71 18.92
CA GLU A 77 -48.68 -19.87 20.39
C GLU A 77 -47.56 -19.07 21.07
N GLY A 78 -46.64 -18.48 20.31
CA GLY A 78 -45.62 -17.56 20.83
C GLY A 78 -44.17 -17.97 20.57
N ALA A 79 -43.90 -19.08 19.88
CA ALA A 79 -42.53 -19.41 19.47
C ALA A 79 -42.05 -18.46 18.35
N GLY A 80 -40.79 -18.07 18.37
CA GLY A 80 -40.18 -17.29 17.29
C GLY A 80 -39.87 -18.14 16.06
N LEU A 81 -39.94 -17.56 14.86
CA LEU A 81 -39.63 -18.24 13.60
C LEU A 81 -38.54 -17.49 12.83
N ILE A 82 -37.53 -18.23 12.37
CA ILE A 82 -36.54 -17.73 11.41
C ILE A 82 -36.60 -18.62 10.18
N LEU A 83 -36.96 -18.04 9.05
CA LEU A 83 -37.11 -18.73 7.78
C LEU A 83 -36.11 -18.18 6.78
N PHE A 84 -35.12 -18.98 6.42
CA PHE A 84 -34.25 -18.71 5.29
C PHE A 84 -34.78 -19.47 4.08
N LEU A 85 -35.07 -18.74 3.02
CA LEU A 85 -35.59 -19.34 1.81
C LEU A 85 -34.51 -20.18 1.12
N GLY A 86 -34.91 -21.33 0.59
CA GLY A 86 -34.07 -22.22 -0.20
C GLY A 86 -34.65 -22.40 -1.60
N PRO A 87 -33.83 -22.82 -2.58
CA PRO A 87 -34.28 -22.99 -3.96
C PRO A 87 -35.40 -24.04 -4.11
N ASP A 88 -35.51 -24.97 -3.16
CA ASP A 88 -36.45 -26.09 -3.20
C ASP A 88 -37.76 -25.83 -2.44
N ILE A 89 -37.91 -24.66 -1.80
CA ILE A 89 -39.15 -24.32 -1.09
C ILE A 89 -40.27 -24.04 -2.10
N ALA A 90 -41.35 -24.79 -1.99
CA ALA A 90 -42.52 -24.63 -2.86
C ALA A 90 -43.45 -23.51 -2.35
N PRO A 91 -44.11 -22.74 -3.22
CA PRO A 91 -45.11 -21.74 -2.82
C PRO A 91 -46.23 -22.31 -1.95
N GLU A 92 -46.62 -23.57 -2.19
CA GLU A 92 -47.65 -24.28 -1.42
C GLU A 92 -47.24 -24.53 0.05
N GLU A 93 -45.94 -24.73 0.31
CA GLU A 93 -45.41 -24.91 1.67
C GLU A 93 -45.46 -23.59 2.45
N LEU A 94 -45.15 -22.47 1.79
CA LEU A 94 -45.30 -21.14 2.38
C LEU A 94 -46.77 -20.76 2.60
N GLU A 95 -47.66 -21.18 1.69
CA GLU A 95 -49.10 -21.00 1.86
C GLU A 95 -49.61 -21.77 3.09
N ALA A 96 -49.13 -23.00 3.32
CA ALA A 96 -49.47 -23.78 4.51
C ALA A 96 -48.93 -23.16 5.82
N LEU A 97 -47.77 -22.49 5.76
CA LEU A 97 -47.18 -21.81 6.92
C LEU A 97 -47.85 -20.46 7.23
N TRP A 98 -48.11 -19.66 6.21
CA TRP A 98 -48.53 -18.25 6.31
C TRP A 98 -50.03 -18.03 6.12
N GLY A 99 -50.75 -18.99 5.53
CA GLY A 99 -52.18 -18.90 5.21
C GLY A 99 -52.50 -18.04 3.99
N GLN A 100 -51.50 -17.57 3.24
CA GLN A 100 -51.65 -16.79 2.02
C GLN A 100 -50.64 -17.28 0.96
N ARG A 101 -51.10 -17.38 -0.29
CA ARG A 101 -50.23 -17.70 -1.43
C ARG A 101 -49.34 -16.51 -1.78
N LEU A 102 -48.03 -16.73 -1.76
CA LEU A 102 -47.00 -15.74 -2.12
C LEU A 102 -46.49 -15.99 -3.54
N VAL A 103 -46.07 -14.91 -4.23
CA VAL A 103 -45.42 -15.02 -5.55
C VAL A 103 -43.91 -14.99 -5.35
N LEU A 104 -43.24 -16.08 -5.71
CA LEU A 104 -41.79 -16.23 -5.63
C LEU A 104 -41.16 -16.15 -7.03
N SER A 105 -40.21 -15.25 -7.21
CA SER A 105 -39.43 -15.14 -8.45
C SER A 105 -37.94 -15.33 -8.17
N ARG A 106 -37.32 -16.36 -8.74
CA ARG A 106 -35.88 -16.58 -8.57
C ARG A 106 -35.07 -15.54 -9.34
N ARG A 107 -34.00 -15.05 -8.71
CA ARG A 107 -33.01 -14.14 -9.28
C ARG A 107 -31.60 -14.61 -8.95
N ASP A 108 -30.68 -14.39 -9.89
CA ASP A 108 -29.26 -14.74 -9.75
C ASP A 108 -28.32 -13.56 -10.10
N ASP A 109 -28.89 -12.39 -10.46
CA ASP A 109 -28.16 -11.14 -10.64
C ASP A 109 -27.57 -10.63 -9.31
N PRO A 110 -26.40 -9.98 -9.33
CA PRO A 110 -25.76 -9.49 -8.11
C PRO A 110 -26.58 -8.35 -7.48
N LEU A 111 -26.79 -8.46 -6.16
CA LEU A 111 -27.54 -7.50 -5.37
C LEU A 111 -26.70 -7.05 -4.17
N SER A 112 -26.52 -5.74 -4.04
CA SER A 112 -25.86 -5.12 -2.89
C SER A 112 -26.88 -4.89 -1.77
N LEU A 113 -26.47 -5.13 -0.52
CA LEU A 113 -27.36 -5.08 0.63
C LEU A 113 -27.27 -3.73 1.34
N TYR A 114 -28.43 -3.20 1.73
CA TYR A 114 -28.49 -1.97 2.51
C TYR A 114 -29.66 -2.03 3.51
N ALA A 115 -29.42 -1.48 4.70
CA ALA A 115 -30.43 -1.37 5.75
C ALA A 115 -31.45 -0.28 5.38
N SER A 116 -32.74 -0.53 5.55
CA SER A 116 -33.75 0.49 5.27
C SER A 116 -33.54 1.72 6.19
N PRO A 117 -33.27 2.93 5.65
CA PRO A 117 -32.87 4.09 6.46
C PRO A 117 -34.01 4.67 7.30
N GLU A 118 -35.25 4.28 7.00
CA GLU A 118 -36.46 4.73 7.69
C GLU A 118 -36.76 3.93 8.96
N LEU A 119 -36.05 2.80 9.18
CA LEU A 119 -36.30 1.87 10.28
C LEU A 119 -35.29 2.04 11.43
N ASP A 120 -35.80 2.38 12.61
CA ASP A 120 -35.03 2.39 13.86
C ASP A 120 -34.99 0.98 14.49
N ASP A 121 -34.37 0.04 13.77
CA ASP A 121 -34.21 -1.33 14.25
C ASP A 121 -32.74 -1.63 14.64
N PRO A 122 -32.48 -2.21 15.82
CA PRO A 122 -31.12 -2.54 16.25
C PRO A 122 -30.35 -3.46 15.30
N LEU A 123 -31.00 -4.40 14.62
CA LEU A 123 -30.35 -5.29 13.65
C LEU A 123 -29.92 -4.53 12.38
N ALA A 124 -30.64 -3.47 12.02
CA ALA A 124 -30.27 -2.56 10.95
C ALA A 124 -29.10 -1.63 11.35
N LYS A 125 -28.99 -1.26 12.64
CA LYS A 125 -27.96 -0.34 13.17
C LYS A 125 -26.66 -1.01 13.62
N GLU A 126 -26.74 -2.19 14.24
CA GLU A 126 -25.59 -2.89 14.83
C GLU A 126 -24.81 -3.71 13.80
N ILE A 127 -25.45 -4.07 12.68
CA ILE A 127 -24.83 -4.74 11.55
C ILE A 127 -24.62 -3.74 10.41
N ILE A 128 -23.40 -3.68 9.90
CA ILE A 128 -23.06 -2.78 8.78
C ILE A 128 -23.38 -3.49 7.47
N TRP A 129 -24.65 -3.47 7.06
CA TRP A 129 -25.14 -4.14 5.85
C TRP A 129 -24.42 -3.71 4.58
N ALA A 130 -23.96 -2.45 4.50
CA ALA A 130 -23.14 -1.96 3.40
C ALA A 130 -21.75 -2.63 3.29
N SER A 131 -21.32 -3.36 4.32
CA SER A 131 -20.08 -4.17 4.31
C SER A 131 -20.33 -5.62 3.88
N ALA A 132 -21.59 -6.04 3.74
CA ALA A 132 -21.91 -7.38 3.27
C ALA A 132 -21.48 -7.54 1.80
N PRO A 133 -20.99 -8.72 1.41
CA PRO A 133 -20.78 -9.02 0.01
C PRO A 133 -22.11 -9.05 -0.74
N GLN A 134 -22.04 -8.84 -2.05
CA GLN A 134 -23.20 -9.01 -2.91
C GLN A 134 -23.73 -10.44 -2.84
N VAL A 135 -25.05 -10.54 -2.80
CA VAL A 135 -25.78 -11.81 -2.90
C VAL A 135 -26.31 -11.96 -4.33
N ARG A 136 -26.42 -13.19 -4.82
CA ARG A 136 -26.87 -13.51 -6.17
C ARG A 136 -28.15 -14.32 -6.09
N GLU A 137 -28.02 -15.61 -5.76
CA GLU A 137 -29.13 -16.55 -5.75
C GLU A 137 -30.10 -16.23 -4.61
N ARG A 138 -31.32 -15.79 -4.96
CA ARG A 138 -32.37 -15.37 -4.02
C ARG A 138 -33.77 -15.52 -4.62
N PHE A 139 -34.78 -15.42 -3.77
CA PHE A 139 -36.15 -15.11 -4.22
C PHE A 139 -36.45 -13.62 -4.07
N VAL A 140 -37.14 -13.06 -5.06
CA VAL A 140 -37.92 -11.84 -4.92
C VAL A 140 -39.34 -12.26 -4.58
N VAL A 141 -39.85 -11.77 -3.45
CA VAL A 141 -41.18 -12.12 -2.96
C VAL A 141 -42.12 -10.92 -3.04
N GLU A 142 -43.25 -11.11 -3.70
CA GLU A 142 -44.28 -10.09 -3.82
C GLU A 142 -45.49 -10.39 -2.94
N GLY A 143 -46.11 -9.34 -2.39
CA GLY A 143 -47.33 -9.45 -1.59
C GLY A 143 -47.14 -10.03 -0.18
N TRP A 144 -45.90 -10.17 0.31
CA TRP A 144 -45.62 -10.59 1.68
C TRP A 144 -45.81 -9.40 2.64
N PRO A 145 -46.73 -9.45 3.62
CA PRO A 145 -46.91 -8.38 4.61
C PRO A 145 -45.81 -8.43 5.69
N VAL A 146 -44.57 -8.13 5.31
CA VAL A 146 -43.40 -8.05 6.20
C VAL A 146 -42.79 -6.65 6.18
N GLU A 147 -42.35 -6.19 7.34
CA GLU A 147 -41.58 -4.96 7.50
C GLU A 147 -40.14 -5.18 6.98
N PRO A 148 -39.70 -4.43 5.95
CA PRO A 148 -38.42 -4.69 5.29
C PRO A 148 -37.25 -4.10 6.10
N LEU A 149 -36.51 -4.95 6.82
CA LEU A 149 -35.32 -4.54 7.58
C LEU A 149 -34.11 -4.30 6.67
N VAL A 150 -33.92 -5.18 5.68
CA VAL A 150 -32.83 -5.09 4.69
C VAL A 150 -33.42 -5.26 3.31
N VAL A 151 -32.99 -4.41 2.39
CA VAL A 151 -33.44 -4.41 1.00
C VAL A 151 -32.25 -4.41 0.05
N GLY A 152 -32.53 -4.83 -1.18
CA GLY A 152 -31.63 -4.65 -2.31
C GLY A 152 -31.39 -3.18 -2.63
N PHE A 153 -30.13 -2.80 -2.84
CA PHE A 153 -29.81 -1.43 -3.24
C PHE A 153 -30.31 -1.14 -4.67
N GLU A 154 -30.07 -2.07 -5.59
CA GLU A 154 -30.34 -1.94 -7.03
C GLU A 154 -31.83 -2.05 -7.37
N ASP A 155 -32.52 -3.05 -6.83
CA ASP A 155 -33.91 -3.39 -7.21
C ASP A 155 -34.95 -3.11 -6.12
N LYS A 156 -34.51 -2.71 -4.91
CA LYS A 156 -35.36 -2.50 -3.71
C LYS A 156 -36.13 -3.74 -3.25
N SER A 157 -35.75 -4.93 -3.73
CA SER A 157 -36.36 -6.19 -3.32
C SER A 157 -36.11 -6.46 -1.84
N LEU A 158 -37.06 -7.16 -1.20
CA LEU A 158 -36.93 -7.60 0.18
C LEU A 158 -35.80 -8.62 0.31
N VAL A 159 -34.87 -8.38 1.22
CA VAL A 159 -33.79 -9.32 1.55
C VAL A 159 -34.01 -9.92 2.94
N LEU A 160 -34.30 -9.09 3.94
CA LEU A 160 -34.65 -9.51 5.29
C LEU A 160 -35.92 -8.78 5.72
N GLY A 161 -36.95 -9.53 6.06
CA GLY A 161 -38.22 -9.02 6.57
C GLY A 161 -38.50 -9.46 8.00
N LYS A 162 -39.26 -8.63 8.71
CA LYS A 162 -39.82 -8.92 10.03
C LYS A 162 -41.35 -8.90 9.95
N ALA A 163 -42.01 -9.86 10.61
CA ALA A 163 -43.46 -9.87 10.77
C ALA A 163 -43.85 -10.55 12.09
N ASN A 164 -45.13 -10.52 12.41
CA ASN A 164 -45.71 -11.30 13.51
C ASN A 164 -46.68 -12.32 12.94
N LEU A 165 -46.65 -13.54 13.47
CA LEU A 165 -47.62 -14.59 13.16
C LEU A 165 -48.25 -15.07 14.47
N GLY A 166 -49.45 -14.58 14.77
CA GLY A 166 -50.04 -14.75 16.10
C GLY A 166 -49.26 -13.99 17.17
N GLN A 167 -48.78 -14.69 18.20
CA GLN A 167 -47.94 -14.10 19.26
C GLN A 167 -46.43 -14.20 18.97
N GLY A 168 -46.01 -14.99 17.97
CA GLY A 168 -44.60 -15.20 17.62
C GLY A 168 -44.04 -14.15 16.66
N GLU A 169 -42.78 -13.80 16.85
CA GLU A 169 -42.01 -12.92 15.96
C GLU A 169 -41.34 -13.74 14.85
N VAL A 170 -41.48 -13.28 13.60
CA VAL A 170 -41.00 -13.99 12.41
C VAL A 170 -39.98 -13.16 11.64
N TYR A 171 -38.85 -13.78 11.31
CA TYR A 171 -37.82 -13.23 10.44
C TYR A 171 -37.71 -14.06 9.16
N VAL A 172 -37.74 -13.40 8.01
CA VAL A 172 -37.65 -14.05 6.69
C VAL A 172 -36.45 -13.51 5.94
N PHE A 173 -35.56 -14.41 5.52
CA PHE A 173 -34.38 -14.07 4.72
C PHE A 173 -34.50 -14.70 3.33
N CYS A 174 -34.50 -13.89 2.29
CA CYS A 174 -34.83 -14.31 0.93
C CYS A 174 -33.65 -14.91 0.15
N VAL A 175 -32.44 -14.89 0.72
CA VAL A 175 -31.21 -15.28 0.04
C VAL A 175 -30.88 -16.74 0.33
N PHE A 176 -30.47 -17.47 -0.70
CA PHE A 176 -30.16 -18.89 -0.59
C PHE A 176 -28.78 -19.10 0.02
N LEU A 177 -28.68 -20.01 0.99
CA LEU A 177 -27.44 -20.41 1.66
C LEU A 177 -27.00 -21.83 1.27
N ASP A 178 -26.04 -22.40 2.02
CA ASP A 178 -25.55 -23.78 1.91
C ASP A 178 -25.06 -24.21 0.50
N GLY A 179 -23.91 -23.68 0.10
CA GLY A 179 -23.30 -23.90 -1.22
C GLY A 179 -23.56 -22.77 -2.21
N LEU A 180 -24.63 -22.00 -1.98
CA LEU A 180 -24.94 -20.74 -2.67
C LEU A 180 -24.52 -19.55 -1.81
N ASN A 181 -24.19 -18.42 -2.45
CA ASN A 181 -23.67 -17.22 -1.78
C ASN A 181 -22.57 -17.48 -0.72
N PRO A 182 -21.52 -18.29 -0.99
CA PRO A 182 -20.51 -18.66 0.01
C PRO A 182 -19.78 -17.43 0.59
N GLN A 183 -19.67 -16.37 -0.22
CA GLN A 183 -19.06 -15.10 0.18
C GLN A 183 -19.80 -14.44 1.34
N PHE A 184 -21.14 -14.48 1.33
CA PHE A 184 -21.99 -13.96 2.41
C PHE A 184 -21.83 -14.80 3.68
N GLN A 185 -21.64 -16.10 3.55
CA GLN A 185 -21.37 -16.99 4.68
C GLN A 185 -19.92 -16.88 5.20
N ASP A 186 -19.01 -16.26 4.45
CA ASP A 186 -17.65 -15.90 4.88
C ASP A 186 -17.56 -14.46 5.44
N TRP A 187 -18.67 -13.72 5.41
CA TRP A 187 -18.72 -12.36 5.94
C TRP A 187 -18.55 -12.37 7.46
N ALA A 188 -17.76 -11.43 7.98
CA ALA A 188 -17.40 -11.40 9.39
C ALA A 188 -18.58 -11.15 10.35
N TYR A 189 -19.68 -10.57 9.86
CA TYR A 189 -20.93 -10.44 10.63
C TYR A 189 -21.84 -11.65 10.53
N PHE A 190 -21.56 -12.65 9.69
CA PHE A 190 -22.48 -13.78 9.45
C PHE A 190 -22.86 -14.51 10.75
N ASN A 191 -21.88 -14.91 11.57
CA ASN A 191 -22.16 -15.60 12.84
C ASN A 191 -23.01 -14.73 13.78
N TYR A 192 -22.70 -13.43 13.83
CA TYR A 192 -23.45 -12.48 14.65
C TYR A 192 -24.87 -12.27 14.13
N PHE A 193 -25.06 -12.20 12.81
CA PHE A 193 -26.38 -12.10 12.17
C PHE A 193 -27.28 -13.28 12.55
N ILE A 194 -26.78 -14.51 12.46
CA ILE A 194 -27.54 -15.71 12.85
C ILE A 194 -27.89 -15.69 14.35
N TYR A 195 -26.91 -15.36 15.20
CA TYR A 195 -27.12 -15.21 16.64
C TYR A 195 -28.15 -14.13 16.98
N HIS A 196 -28.05 -12.96 16.33
CA HIS A 196 -28.91 -11.81 16.58
C HIS A 196 -30.36 -12.11 16.24
N LEU A 197 -30.60 -12.74 15.08
CA LEU A 197 -31.92 -13.22 14.70
C LEU A 197 -32.48 -14.22 15.71
N ALA A 198 -31.71 -15.25 16.08
CA ALA A 198 -32.17 -16.30 16.99
C ALA A 198 -32.51 -15.80 18.39
N VAL A 199 -31.71 -14.90 18.97
CA VAL A 199 -32.02 -14.29 20.27
C VAL A 199 -33.26 -13.41 20.20
N ARG A 200 -33.43 -12.64 19.12
CA ARG A 200 -34.59 -11.76 18.97
C ARG A 200 -35.88 -12.52 18.71
N ALA A 201 -35.84 -13.59 17.92
CA ALA A 201 -36.96 -14.49 17.73
C ALA A 201 -37.43 -15.10 19.07
N ALA A 202 -36.51 -15.33 20.02
CA ALA A 202 -36.85 -15.76 21.38
C ALA A 202 -37.39 -14.64 22.30
N GLY A 203 -37.59 -13.41 21.79
CA GLY A 203 -37.95 -12.23 22.59
C GLY A 203 -36.81 -11.65 23.45
N GLY A 204 -35.58 -12.12 23.25
CA GLY A 204 -34.39 -11.67 23.99
C GLY A 204 -33.73 -10.43 23.39
N LYS A 205 -32.87 -9.78 24.18
CA LYS A 205 -32.01 -8.68 23.71
C LYS A 205 -30.60 -9.23 23.37
N PRO A 206 -30.16 -9.18 22.11
CA PRO A 206 -28.84 -9.66 21.72
C PRO A 206 -27.73 -8.79 22.34
N SER A 207 -26.58 -9.42 22.60
CA SER A 207 -25.37 -8.70 22.99
C SER A 207 -24.83 -7.86 21.82
N SER A 208 -24.08 -6.80 22.12
CA SER A 208 -23.42 -6.02 21.06
C SER A 208 -22.42 -6.88 20.28
N PHE A 209 -22.11 -6.51 19.03
CA PHE A 209 -21.10 -7.24 18.23
C PHE A 209 -19.76 -7.37 18.96
N ALA A 210 -19.36 -6.33 19.71
CA ALA A 210 -18.10 -6.31 20.46
C ALA A 210 -18.07 -7.27 21.65
N ASP A 211 -19.24 -7.62 22.20
CA ASP A 211 -19.37 -8.46 23.39
C ASP A 211 -19.87 -9.88 23.05
N TYR A 212 -20.31 -10.13 21.81
CA TYR A 212 -20.65 -11.46 21.30
C TYR A 212 -19.40 -12.37 21.30
N PRO A 213 -19.37 -13.49 22.04
CA PRO A 213 -18.16 -14.30 22.22
C PRO A 213 -17.53 -14.85 20.94
N ALA A 214 -18.32 -15.05 19.89
CA ALA A 214 -17.87 -15.55 18.59
C ALA A 214 -17.75 -14.45 17.53
N SER A 215 -17.68 -13.17 17.92
CA SER A 215 -17.27 -12.11 17.00
C SER A 215 -15.74 -12.14 16.79
N PRO A 216 -15.27 -11.88 15.56
CA PRO A 216 -13.84 -11.86 15.23
C PRO A 216 -13.19 -10.54 15.66
N VAL A 217 -13.26 -10.20 16.94
CA VAL A 217 -12.61 -9.02 17.55
C VAL A 217 -11.85 -9.43 18.82
N PRO A 218 -10.92 -8.62 19.33
CA PRO A 218 -10.26 -8.93 20.59
C PRO A 218 -11.25 -8.88 21.77
N HIS A 219 -11.37 -9.97 22.51
CA HIS A 219 -12.17 -10.07 23.74
C HIS A 219 -11.30 -9.86 24.99
N THR A 220 -11.88 -9.95 26.18
CA THR A 220 -11.21 -9.60 27.45
C THR A 220 -9.87 -10.32 27.65
N ARG A 221 -9.80 -11.61 27.30
CA ARG A 221 -8.57 -12.40 27.42
C ARG A 221 -7.50 -11.94 26.44
N GLU A 222 -7.87 -11.78 25.17
CA GLU A 222 -6.98 -11.33 24.11
C GLU A 222 -6.51 -9.91 24.39
N ARG A 223 -7.39 -9.02 24.84
CA ARG A 223 -7.06 -7.67 25.29
C ARG A 223 -6.02 -7.70 26.41
N ALA A 224 -6.20 -8.51 27.45
CA ALA A 224 -5.23 -8.61 28.53
C ALA A 224 -3.85 -9.10 28.05
N ILE A 225 -3.83 -10.12 27.18
CA ILE A 225 -2.61 -10.64 26.56
C ILE A 225 -1.93 -9.56 25.71
N ILE A 226 -2.69 -8.90 24.85
CA ILE A 226 -2.22 -7.83 23.97
C ILE A 226 -1.61 -6.71 24.81
N LEU A 227 -2.30 -6.24 25.86
CA LEU A 227 -1.80 -5.18 26.75
C LEU A 227 -0.50 -5.60 27.46
N ALA A 228 -0.41 -6.84 27.92
CA ALA A 228 0.80 -7.37 28.53
C ALA A 228 1.97 -7.41 27.53
N ILE A 229 1.72 -7.85 26.29
CA ILE A 229 2.73 -7.85 25.22
C ILE A 229 3.15 -6.42 24.87
N MET A 230 2.22 -5.47 24.77
CA MET A 230 2.53 -4.06 24.49
C MET A 230 3.38 -3.44 25.59
N ALA A 231 3.03 -3.66 26.85
CA ALA A 231 3.83 -3.21 27.99
C ALA A 231 5.23 -3.84 27.97
N PHE A 232 5.33 -5.13 27.66
CA PHE A 232 6.60 -5.83 27.53
C PHE A 232 7.47 -5.26 26.40
N ILE A 233 6.90 -4.97 25.23
CA ILE A 233 7.61 -4.36 24.09
C ILE A 233 8.15 -2.98 24.47
N LEU A 234 7.33 -2.13 25.10
CA LEU A 234 7.75 -0.78 25.52
C LEU A 234 8.90 -0.82 26.54
N ILE A 235 8.77 -1.67 27.56
CA ILE A 235 9.81 -1.86 28.58
C ILE A 235 11.08 -2.40 27.92
N THR A 236 10.96 -3.40 27.05
CA THR A 236 12.10 -4.02 26.36
C THR A 236 12.82 -3.01 25.45
N ALA A 237 12.09 -2.21 24.68
CA ALA A 237 12.68 -1.19 23.83
C ALA A 237 13.40 -0.11 24.66
N GLY A 238 12.79 0.36 25.75
CA GLY A 238 13.38 1.34 26.65
C GLY A 238 14.63 0.82 27.38
N VAL A 239 14.56 -0.42 27.89
CA VAL A 239 15.70 -1.09 28.56
C VAL A 239 16.83 -1.36 27.57
N ALA A 240 16.51 -1.85 26.36
CA ALA A 240 17.50 -2.06 25.31
C ALA A 240 18.22 -0.75 24.94
N PHE A 241 17.47 0.33 24.75
CA PHE A 241 18.05 1.65 24.49
C PHE A 241 18.96 2.09 25.64
N TRP A 242 18.50 2.00 26.88
CA TRP A 242 19.29 2.40 28.05
C TRP A 242 20.59 1.59 28.17
N LEU A 243 20.52 0.26 28.01
CA LEU A 243 21.70 -0.62 28.07
C LEU A 243 22.69 -0.32 26.95
N VAL A 244 22.22 -0.20 25.71
CA VAL A 244 23.09 0.07 24.56
C VAL A 244 23.66 1.48 24.62
N ARG A 245 22.87 2.47 25.04
CA ARG A 245 23.35 3.83 25.27
C ARG A 245 24.46 3.87 26.30
N ARG A 246 24.28 3.19 27.44
CA ARG A 246 25.31 3.09 28.48
C ARG A 246 26.57 2.43 27.94
N TYR A 247 26.42 1.32 27.21
CA TYR A 247 27.55 0.61 26.60
C TYR A 247 28.30 1.46 25.57
N SER A 248 27.57 2.18 24.72
CA SER A 248 28.13 3.05 23.67
C SER A 248 28.91 4.23 24.26
N LEU A 249 28.38 4.84 25.33
CA LEU A 249 29.09 5.93 26.03
C LEU A 249 30.35 5.45 26.75
N SER A 250 30.40 4.19 27.19
CA SER A 250 31.61 3.61 27.80
C SER A 250 32.64 3.12 26.78
N HIS A 251 32.28 2.94 25.51
CA HIS A 251 33.15 2.40 24.46
C HIS A 251 33.19 3.31 23.22
N PRO A 252 33.60 4.59 23.35
CA PRO A 252 33.65 5.52 22.22
C PRO A 252 34.60 5.07 21.10
N GLU A 253 35.60 4.25 21.42
CA GLU A 253 36.57 3.69 20.46
C GLU A 253 35.91 2.85 19.36
N LEU A 254 34.76 2.21 19.64
CA LEU A 254 34.04 1.39 18.66
C LEU A 254 33.60 2.19 17.43
N LEU A 255 33.39 3.51 17.56
CA LEU A 255 33.08 4.36 16.41
C LEU A 255 34.19 4.36 15.34
N GLY A 256 35.43 4.05 15.72
CA GLY A 256 36.56 3.91 14.80
C GLY A 256 36.52 2.61 13.98
N GLU A 257 35.78 1.59 14.41
CA GLU A 257 35.78 0.25 13.81
C GLU A 257 34.79 0.13 12.63
N LEU A 258 34.89 1.03 11.65
CA LEU A 258 33.95 1.14 10.54
C LEU A 258 33.89 -0.13 9.66
N LEU A 259 35.03 -0.84 9.57
CA LEU A 259 35.17 -2.09 8.83
C LEU A 259 35.34 -3.25 9.81
N ALA A 260 34.49 -4.27 9.69
CA ALA A 260 34.67 -5.54 10.38
C ALA A 260 35.70 -6.43 9.65
N SER A 261 35.85 -6.27 8.33
CA SER A 261 36.84 -6.96 7.53
C SER A 261 37.44 -6.03 6.48
N PRO A 262 38.59 -5.39 6.77
CA PRO A 262 39.29 -4.52 5.83
C PRO A 262 39.69 -5.23 4.53
N GLU A 263 40.05 -6.51 4.60
CA GLU A 263 40.41 -7.31 3.42
C GLU A 263 39.24 -7.54 2.47
N ALA A 264 38.06 -7.87 3.02
CA ALA A 264 36.86 -8.04 2.22
C ALA A 264 36.43 -6.72 1.55
N PHE A 265 36.59 -5.60 2.27
CA PHE A 265 36.33 -4.27 1.73
C PHE A 265 37.30 -3.92 0.60
N LYS A 266 38.61 -4.16 0.78
CA LYS A 266 39.61 -3.95 -0.29
C LYS A 266 39.28 -4.77 -1.54
N ALA A 267 38.99 -6.06 -1.37
CA ALA A 267 38.76 -6.98 -2.48
C ALA A 267 37.44 -6.73 -3.24
N ARG A 268 36.43 -6.12 -2.61
CA ARG A 268 35.06 -6.05 -3.16
C ARG A 268 34.53 -4.65 -3.39
N GLU A 269 35.12 -3.65 -2.74
CA GLU A 269 34.59 -2.29 -2.70
C GLU A 269 35.63 -1.22 -3.04
N ALA A 270 36.79 -1.24 -2.37
CA ALA A 270 37.74 -0.13 -2.37
C ALA A 270 38.25 0.28 -3.76
N GLU A 271 38.44 -0.69 -4.67
CA GLU A 271 38.94 -0.46 -6.03
C GLU A 271 37.83 -0.42 -7.09
N THR A 272 36.57 -0.40 -6.66
CA THR A 272 35.45 -0.38 -7.60
C THR A 272 35.07 1.05 -7.99
N PRO A 273 34.45 1.26 -9.16
CA PRO A 273 33.97 2.58 -9.56
C PRO A 273 32.93 3.17 -8.60
N TRP A 274 32.37 2.39 -7.67
CA TRP A 274 31.44 2.89 -6.66
C TRP A 274 32.09 3.78 -5.60
N GLU A 275 33.40 3.62 -5.37
CA GLU A 275 34.13 4.46 -4.44
C GLU A 275 34.59 5.79 -5.08
N GLU A 276 34.67 5.84 -6.41
CA GLU A 276 34.97 7.04 -7.20
C GLU A 276 33.76 7.98 -7.28
N ILE A 277 33.96 9.25 -6.92
CA ILE A 277 32.88 10.24 -6.95
C ILE A 277 32.55 10.61 -8.40
N GLY A 278 31.28 10.46 -8.77
CA GLY A 278 30.75 10.82 -10.08
C GLY A 278 29.27 10.43 -10.24
N PHE A 279 28.67 10.83 -11.37
CA PHE A 279 27.26 10.58 -11.67
C PHE A 279 26.99 9.14 -12.12
N HIS A 280 28.03 8.40 -12.52
CA HIS A 280 27.92 6.97 -12.80
C HIS A 280 27.34 6.16 -11.62
N ARG A 281 27.58 6.57 -10.36
CA ARG A 281 27.02 5.91 -9.17
C ARG A 281 25.48 5.99 -9.11
N PRO A 282 24.85 7.18 -9.01
CA PRO A 282 23.39 7.28 -8.98
C PRO A 282 22.74 6.72 -10.24
N LEU A 283 23.41 6.86 -11.39
CA LEU A 283 22.96 6.28 -12.66
C LEU A 283 22.98 4.75 -12.64
N GLY A 284 24.06 4.12 -12.17
CA GLY A 284 24.17 2.67 -12.06
C GLY A 284 23.08 2.08 -11.18
N GLY A 285 22.82 2.70 -10.02
CA GLY A 285 21.70 2.34 -9.16
C GLY A 285 20.35 2.47 -9.87
N PHE A 286 20.11 3.60 -10.54
CA PHE A 286 18.88 3.79 -11.31
C PHE A 286 18.70 2.75 -12.41
N LEU A 287 19.75 2.41 -13.17
CA LEU A 287 19.69 1.39 -14.22
C LEU A 287 19.39 -0.01 -13.65
N VAL A 288 19.88 -0.34 -12.45
CA VAL A 288 19.49 -1.59 -11.77
C VAL A 288 17.98 -1.61 -11.52
N ALA A 289 17.44 -0.58 -10.87
CA ALA A 289 16.01 -0.52 -10.58
C ALA A 289 15.15 -0.49 -11.84
N PHE A 290 15.54 0.31 -12.83
CA PHE A 290 14.81 0.45 -14.08
C PHE A 290 14.75 -0.88 -14.84
N MET A 291 15.89 -1.54 -15.07
CA MET A 291 15.92 -2.81 -15.83
C MET A 291 15.22 -3.94 -15.08
N MET A 292 15.41 -4.06 -13.76
CA MET A 292 14.68 -5.06 -12.97
C MET A 292 13.19 -4.77 -12.96
N GLY A 293 12.80 -3.51 -12.84
CA GLY A 293 11.40 -3.07 -12.92
C GLY A 293 10.75 -3.50 -14.22
N LEU A 294 11.39 -3.23 -15.38
CA LEU A 294 10.89 -3.64 -16.68
C LEU A 294 10.65 -5.17 -16.78
N ILE A 295 11.54 -5.98 -16.19
CA ILE A 295 11.46 -7.44 -16.25
C ILE A 295 10.41 -8.01 -15.27
N LEU A 296 10.43 -7.52 -14.02
CA LEU A 296 9.61 -8.06 -12.92
C LEU A 296 8.18 -7.52 -12.91
N PHE A 297 7.88 -6.48 -13.68
CA PHE A 297 6.56 -5.89 -13.74
C PHE A 297 5.47 -6.89 -14.14
N ILE A 298 5.70 -7.73 -15.17
CA ILE A 298 4.68 -8.69 -15.66
C ILE A 298 4.44 -9.81 -14.65
N PRO A 299 5.48 -10.52 -14.15
CA PRO A 299 5.27 -11.53 -13.11
C PRO A 299 4.55 -10.95 -11.90
N PHE A 300 4.89 -9.73 -11.51
CA PHE A 300 4.24 -9.05 -10.40
C PHE A 300 2.76 -8.74 -10.66
N ILE A 301 2.40 -8.20 -11.83
CA ILE A 301 1.00 -7.94 -12.18
C ILE A 301 0.19 -9.24 -12.24
N LEU A 302 0.73 -10.28 -12.88
CA LEU A 302 0.08 -11.59 -12.94
C LEU A 302 -0.12 -12.16 -11.53
N TYR A 303 0.89 -12.02 -10.68
CA TYR A 303 0.79 -12.45 -9.30
C TYR A 303 -0.30 -11.69 -8.53
N GLN A 304 -0.27 -10.34 -8.55
CA GLN A 304 -1.19 -9.50 -7.77
C GLN A 304 -2.64 -9.56 -8.25
N ASN A 305 -2.88 -9.66 -9.56
CA ASN A 305 -4.23 -9.57 -10.13
C ASN A 305 -4.86 -10.94 -10.43
N PHE A 306 -4.04 -12.00 -10.54
CA PHE A 306 -4.54 -13.34 -10.88
C PHE A 306 -4.17 -14.37 -9.80
N VAL A 307 -2.87 -14.57 -9.50
CA VAL A 307 -2.46 -15.65 -8.59
C VAL A 307 -3.00 -15.43 -7.17
N LEU A 308 -2.79 -14.24 -6.60
CA LEU A 308 -3.23 -13.90 -5.26
C LEU A 308 -4.77 -13.91 -5.12
N PRO A 309 -5.55 -13.19 -5.95
CA PRO A 309 -6.99 -13.10 -5.76
C PRO A 309 -7.78 -14.32 -6.24
N VAL A 310 -7.24 -15.14 -7.15
CA VAL A 310 -7.99 -16.29 -7.70
C VAL A 310 -7.63 -17.60 -7.00
N PHE A 311 -6.34 -17.82 -6.71
CA PHE A 311 -5.86 -19.12 -6.22
C PHE A 311 -5.52 -19.13 -4.73
N ILE A 312 -4.94 -18.05 -4.21
CA ILE A 312 -4.44 -18.01 -2.82
C ILE A 312 -5.53 -17.49 -1.87
N LEU A 313 -6.14 -16.35 -2.20
CA LEU A 313 -7.14 -15.67 -1.38
C LEU A 313 -8.34 -15.23 -2.26
N PRO A 314 -9.25 -16.17 -2.60
CA PRO A 314 -10.48 -15.88 -3.35
C PRO A 314 -11.52 -15.15 -2.49
N SER A 315 -11.15 -13.98 -1.98
CA SER A 315 -12.01 -13.12 -1.16
C SER A 315 -11.73 -11.65 -1.46
N ALA A 316 -12.61 -11.02 -2.22
CA ALA A 316 -12.56 -9.58 -2.48
C ALA A 316 -12.69 -8.77 -1.17
N GLN A 317 -13.44 -9.27 -0.19
CA GLN A 317 -13.58 -8.66 1.13
C GLN A 317 -12.24 -8.60 1.88
N ALA A 318 -11.49 -9.70 1.90
CA ALA A 318 -10.20 -9.76 2.58
C ALA A 318 -9.18 -8.80 1.96
N LEU A 319 -9.10 -8.77 0.62
CA LEU A 319 -8.25 -7.84 -0.11
C LEU A 319 -8.67 -6.38 0.11
N GLY A 320 -9.98 -6.10 0.14
CA GLY A 320 -10.53 -4.78 0.42
C GLY A 320 -10.19 -4.28 1.83
N ILE A 321 -10.36 -5.13 2.85
CA ILE A 321 -10.00 -4.81 4.25
C ILE A 321 -8.51 -4.48 4.34
N TRP A 322 -7.65 -5.36 3.82
CA TRP A 322 -6.20 -5.15 3.84
C TRP A 322 -5.77 -3.89 3.08
N GLY A 323 -6.36 -3.65 1.89
CA GLY A 323 -6.12 -2.47 1.08
C GLY A 323 -6.45 -1.16 1.81
N ARG A 324 -7.57 -1.12 2.54
CA ARG A 324 -7.95 0.07 3.33
C ARG A 324 -7.01 0.32 4.51
N VAL A 325 -6.63 -0.73 5.24
CA VAL A 325 -5.70 -0.63 6.37
C VAL A 325 -4.34 -0.11 5.90
N THR A 326 -3.77 -0.72 4.87
CA THR A 326 -2.46 -0.32 4.33
C THR A 326 -2.46 1.13 3.84
N GLN A 327 -3.51 1.58 3.14
CA GLN A 327 -3.67 2.97 2.70
C GLN A 327 -3.73 3.96 3.86
N PHE A 328 -4.57 3.69 4.86
CA PHE A 328 -4.72 4.57 6.03
C PHE A 328 -3.42 4.71 6.82
N PHE A 329 -2.73 3.59 7.04
CA PHE A 329 -1.51 3.57 7.83
C PHE A 329 -0.30 4.15 7.11
N ASN A 330 -0.27 4.19 5.77
CA ASN A 330 0.80 4.86 5.03
C ASN A 330 0.96 6.33 5.47
N LEU A 331 -0.16 7.05 5.64
CA LEU A 331 -0.13 8.42 6.14
C LEU A 331 0.37 8.49 7.60
N ILE A 332 -0.10 7.59 8.47
CA ILE A 332 0.31 7.56 9.87
C ILE A 332 1.82 7.28 10.00
N TRP A 333 2.34 6.32 9.25
CA TRP A 333 3.76 5.97 9.27
C TRP A 333 4.64 7.13 8.79
N LEU A 334 4.21 7.86 7.76
CA LEU A 334 4.87 9.08 7.32
C LEU A 334 4.94 10.13 8.44
N LEU A 335 3.88 10.30 9.24
CA LEU A 335 3.88 11.23 10.38
C LEU A 335 4.87 10.83 11.47
N PHE A 336 4.93 9.54 11.80
CA PHE A 336 5.79 9.08 12.89
C PHE A 336 7.25 8.87 12.49
N ASP A 337 7.56 8.67 11.20
CA ASP A 337 8.94 8.66 10.71
C ASP A 337 9.66 9.99 11.00
N LEU A 338 8.90 11.10 11.09
CA LEU A 338 9.41 12.48 11.25
C LEU A 338 10.54 12.81 10.26
N GLY A 339 10.54 12.20 9.08
CA GLY A 339 11.58 12.37 8.06
C GLY A 339 12.99 11.91 8.49
N THR A 340 13.10 11.08 9.54
CA THR A 340 14.39 10.60 10.06
C THR A 340 15.12 9.70 9.05
N SER A 341 14.38 8.97 8.21
CA SER A 341 14.92 8.17 7.11
C SER A 341 15.66 9.03 6.07
N THR A 342 15.04 10.12 5.62
CA THR A 342 15.66 11.08 4.67
C THR A 342 16.82 11.84 5.32
N ALA A 343 16.68 12.23 6.59
CA ALA A 343 17.77 12.87 7.35
C ALA A 343 18.99 11.95 7.46
N PHE A 344 18.78 10.67 7.77
CA PHE A 344 19.84 9.66 7.81
C PHE A 344 20.61 9.63 6.48
N ILE A 345 19.94 9.42 5.34
CA ILE A 345 20.61 9.34 4.04
C ILE A 345 21.41 10.62 3.74
N LYS A 346 20.77 11.78 3.92
CA LYS A 346 21.36 13.09 3.64
C LYS A 346 22.61 13.32 4.49
N PHE A 347 22.50 13.28 5.82
CA PHE A 347 23.62 13.61 6.69
C PHE A 347 24.72 12.54 6.65
N PHE A 348 24.36 11.28 6.45
CA PHE A 348 25.36 10.23 6.25
C PHE A 348 26.21 10.50 5.01
N SER A 349 25.56 10.80 3.88
CA SER A 349 26.26 11.11 2.62
C SER A 349 27.10 12.40 2.69
N GLN A 350 26.69 13.35 3.53
CA GLN A 350 27.49 14.55 3.84
C GLN A 350 28.73 14.22 4.67
N TYR A 351 28.59 13.50 5.78
CA TYR A 351 29.70 13.34 6.73
C TYR A 351 30.66 12.21 6.37
N ARG A 352 30.28 11.26 5.50
CA ARG A 352 31.16 10.13 5.13
C ARG A 352 32.48 10.53 4.47
N VAL A 353 32.61 11.75 3.95
CA VAL A 353 33.84 12.21 3.27
C VAL A 353 34.93 12.53 4.29
N ARG A 354 34.62 13.33 5.31
CA ARG A 354 35.60 13.82 6.30
C ARG A 354 35.47 13.18 7.69
N SER A 355 34.28 12.74 8.07
CA SER A 355 34.00 12.22 9.41
C SER A 355 32.99 11.08 9.36
N PRO A 356 33.37 9.90 8.86
CA PRO A 356 32.46 8.75 8.76
C PRO A 356 31.88 8.30 10.11
N GLN A 357 32.59 8.56 11.22
CA GLN A 357 32.09 8.27 12.57
C GLN A 357 30.84 9.09 12.90
N LEU A 358 30.83 10.37 12.50
CA LEU A 358 29.67 11.24 12.66
C LEU A 358 28.53 10.83 11.71
N ALA A 359 28.86 10.40 10.49
CA ALA A 359 27.87 9.87 9.53
C ALA A 359 27.03 8.75 10.14
N ILE A 360 27.68 7.76 10.78
CA ILE A 360 27.01 6.63 11.44
C ILE A 360 26.04 7.07 12.54
N GLN A 361 26.35 8.15 13.27
CA GLN A 361 25.48 8.62 14.35
C GLN A 361 24.08 9.01 13.87
N TYR A 362 23.92 9.55 12.66
CA TYR A 362 22.60 9.82 12.08
C TYR A 362 21.83 8.53 11.78
N GLY A 363 22.53 7.45 11.39
CA GLY A 363 21.93 6.12 11.26
C GLY A 363 21.50 5.54 12.61
N GLN A 364 22.31 5.75 13.66
CA GLN A 364 21.95 5.35 15.02
C GLN A 364 20.73 6.11 15.55
N VAL A 365 20.61 7.41 15.24
CA VAL A 365 19.40 8.20 15.56
C VAL A 365 18.17 7.59 14.88
N PHE A 366 18.26 7.26 13.59
CA PHE A 366 17.18 6.58 12.87
C PHE A 366 16.80 5.25 13.55
N VAL A 367 17.77 4.36 13.81
CA VAL A 367 17.52 3.05 14.42
C VAL A 367 16.79 3.17 15.76
N TRP A 368 17.31 4.01 16.66
CA TRP A 368 16.73 4.14 18.00
C TRP A 368 15.44 4.96 18.02
N TRP A 369 15.29 5.94 17.13
CA TRP A 369 14.00 6.61 16.93
C TRP A 369 12.95 5.60 16.48
N GLN A 370 13.19 4.85 15.41
CA GLN A 370 12.24 3.87 14.89
C GLN A 370 11.93 2.75 15.88
N ALA A 371 12.92 2.28 16.66
CA ALA A 371 12.69 1.28 17.70
C ALA A 371 11.78 1.78 18.82
N LEU A 372 12.04 3.00 19.33
CA LEU A 372 11.29 3.57 20.45
C LEU A 372 9.93 4.10 20.01
N SER A 373 9.89 4.88 18.93
CA SER A 373 8.66 5.43 18.38
C SER A 373 7.79 4.32 17.80
N GLY A 374 8.36 3.31 17.14
CA GLY A 374 7.64 2.13 16.64
C GLY A 374 7.01 1.34 17.78
N ALA A 375 7.75 1.05 18.86
CA ALA A 375 7.18 0.41 20.05
C ALA A 375 6.01 1.22 20.66
N PHE A 376 6.15 2.54 20.75
CA PHE A 376 5.08 3.43 21.21
C PHE A 376 3.87 3.43 20.30
N GLN A 377 4.07 3.55 18.99
CA GLN A 377 3.01 3.50 17.98
C GLN A 377 2.24 2.19 18.05
N VAL A 378 2.97 1.06 18.11
CA VAL A 378 2.33 -0.25 18.19
C VAL A 378 1.50 -0.37 19.45
N ALA A 379 2.02 0.05 20.60
CA ALA A 379 1.26 0.03 21.84
C ALA A 379 -0.03 0.86 21.77
N VAL A 380 0.05 2.11 21.30
CA VAL A 380 -1.09 3.02 21.24
C VAL A 380 -2.14 2.56 20.23
N VAL A 381 -1.72 2.24 19.00
CA VAL A 381 -2.65 1.83 17.94
C VAL A 381 -3.30 0.49 18.28
N THR A 382 -2.54 -0.45 18.84
CA THR A 382 -3.07 -1.75 19.26
C THR A 382 -4.05 -1.61 20.44
N LEU A 383 -3.81 -0.68 21.38
CA LEU A 383 -4.74 -0.34 22.45
C LEU A 383 -6.06 0.20 21.88
N ILE A 384 -5.99 1.16 20.95
CA ILE A 384 -7.17 1.73 20.29
C ILE A 384 -7.92 0.65 19.50
N ALA A 385 -7.20 -0.18 18.75
CA ALA A 385 -7.77 -1.24 17.91
C ALA A 385 -8.40 -2.40 18.70
N SER A 386 -7.96 -2.62 19.95
CA SER A 386 -8.48 -3.67 20.81
C SER A 386 -9.59 -3.23 21.77
N ILE A 387 -9.69 -1.93 22.09
CA ILE A 387 -10.70 -1.40 23.04
C ILE A 387 -11.77 -0.56 22.34
N ILE A 388 -11.36 0.41 21.51
CA ILE A 388 -12.27 1.41 20.94
C ILE A 388 -12.86 0.92 19.61
N VAL A 389 -12.02 0.42 18.71
CA VAL A 389 -12.45 -0.01 17.37
C VAL A 389 -13.52 -1.10 17.38
N PRO A 390 -13.49 -2.13 18.26
CA PRO A 390 -14.52 -3.17 18.29
C PRO A 390 -15.93 -2.63 18.56
N ARG A 391 -16.04 -1.46 19.21
CA ARG A 391 -17.30 -0.80 19.57
C ARG A 391 -17.71 0.29 18.58
N SER A 392 -17.11 0.30 17.40
CA SER A 392 -17.35 1.29 16.35
C SER A 392 -17.79 0.64 15.05
N ALA A 393 -18.16 1.45 14.06
CA ALA A 393 -18.43 1.00 12.69
C ALA A 393 -17.21 0.34 11.99
N TYR A 394 -16.03 0.35 12.61
CA TYR A 394 -14.82 -0.25 12.06
C TYR A 394 -14.40 -1.54 12.78
N ALA A 395 -15.31 -2.17 13.54
CA ALA A 395 -15.01 -3.37 14.33
C ALA A 395 -14.34 -4.49 13.52
N LEU A 396 -14.73 -4.68 12.26
CA LEU A 396 -14.13 -5.67 11.36
C LEU A 396 -12.63 -5.45 11.10
N TYR A 397 -12.16 -4.22 11.26
CA TYR A 397 -10.76 -3.87 11.02
C TYR A 397 -9.87 -4.15 12.24
N SER A 398 -10.42 -4.42 13.43
CA SER A 398 -9.64 -4.54 14.67
C SER A 398 -8.41 -5.44 14.54
N TRP A 399 -8.56 -6.70 14.13
CA TRP A 399 -7.40 -7.60 13.98
C TRP A 399 -6.47 -7.21 12.84
N SER A 400 -7.01 -6.73 11.72
CA SER A 400 -6.21 -6.27 10.58
C SER A 400 -5.32 -5.07 10.95
N ILE A 401 -5.85 -4.13 11.74
CA ILE A 401 -5.11 -2.98 12.27
C ILE A 401 -4.01 -3.46 13.22
N ILE A 402 -4.33 -4.37 14.15
CA ILE A 402 -3.37 -4.89 15.13
C ILE A 402 -2.20 -5.57 14.41
N ILE A 403 -2.47 -6.50 13.50
CA ILE A 403 -1.43 -7.25 12.79
C ILE A 403 -0.59 -6.34 11.90
N HIS A 404 -1.22 -5.44 11.13
CA HIS A 404 -0.49 -4.49 10.28
C HIS A 404 0.46 -3.61 11.09
N THR A 405 0.00 -3.17 12.27
CA THR A 405 0.79 -2.31 13.14
C THR A 405 2.03 -3.02 13.69
N LEU A 406 1.98 -4.35 13.91
CA LEU A 406 3.15 -5.12 14.39
C LEU A 406 4.36 -5.03 13.45
N ILE A 407 4.16 -4.73 12.15
CA ILE A 407 5.24 -4.50 11.17
C ILE A 407 6.22 -3.40 11.64
N GLN A 408 5.74 -2.45 12.45
CA GLN A 408 6.56 -1.38 13.01
C GLN A 408 7.50 -1.82 14.15
N ILE A 409 7.59 -3.12 14.47
CA ILE A 409 8.54 -3.64 15.46
C ILE A 409 9.62 -4.49 14.77
N PRO A 410 10.91 -4.11 14.86
CA PRO A 410 11.46 -2.99 15.63
C PRO A 410 11.53 -1.66 14.82
N GLY A 411 10.85 -1.56 13.68
CA GLY A 411 10.68 -0.31 12.91
C GLY A 411 11.89 0.07 12.04
N PHE A 412 13.09 -0.39 12.40
CA PHE A 412 14.32 -0.07 11.67
C PHE A 412 14.67 -1.06 10.54
N TYR A 413 13.74 -1.89 10.05
CA TYR A 413 14.02 -2.92 9.03
C TYR A 413 14.74 -2.38 7.78
N GLN A 414 14.45 -1.12 7.43
CA GLN A 414 15.03 -0.44 6.27
C GLN A 414 16.42 0.20 6.53
N VAL A 415 16.99 0.07 7.73
CA VAL A 415 18.26 0.72 8.12
C VAL A 415 19.39 0.41 7.15
N ILE A 416 19.50 -0.84 6.69
CA ILE A 416 20.61 -1.24 5.81
C ILE A 416 20.44 -0.66 4.40
N ARG A 417 19.21 -0.58 3.89
CA ARG A 417 18.91 0.09 2.61
C ARG A 417 19.31 1.55 2.67
N HIS A 418 18.91 2.26 3.73
CA HIS A 418 19.29 3.65 3.95
C HIS A 418 20.81 3.82 4.15
N ALA A 419 21.48 2.88 4.83
CA ALA A 419 22.93 2.89 4.96
C ALA A 419 23.62 2.73 3.59
N PHE A 420 23.12 1.86 2.71
CA PHE A 420 23.63 1.73 1.35
C PHE A 420 23.41 2.99 0.52
N MET A 421 22.26 3.67 0.66
CA MET A 421 22.04 4.98 0.03
C MET A 421 23.01 6.03 0.56
N GLY A 422 23.28 6.04 1.87
CA GLY A 422 24.28 6.92 2.48
C GLY A 422 25.71 6.63 1.99
N TRP A 423 26.07 5.34 1.89
CA TRP A 423 27.32 4.87 1.27
C TRP A 423 27.31 4.98 -0.27
N GLN A 424 26.22 5.42 -0.89
CA GLN A 424 26.05 5.48 -2.35
C GLN A 424 26.30 4.15 -3.08
N ARG A 425 26.11 3.01 -2.38
CA ARG A 425 25.98 1.67 -2.96
C ARG A 425 24.57 1.43 -3.43
N PHE A 426 24.19 2.21 -4.45
CA PHE A 426 22.82 2.26 -4.90
C PHE A 426 22.35 0.93 -5.51
N ASP A 427 23.22 0.15 -6.14
CA ASP A 427 22.88 -1.19 -6.63
C ASP A 427 22.30 -2.08 -5.52
N TYR A 428 22.96 -2.14 -4.37
CA TYR A 428 22.48 -2.92 -3.23
C TYR A 428 21.26 -2.30 -2.57
N ALA A 429 21.17 -0.97 -2.51
CA ALA A 429 19.95 -0.30 -2.06
C ALA A 429 18.75 -0.68 -2.95
N GLN A 430 18.92 -0.72 -4.27
CA GLN A 430 17.86 -1.11 -5.21
C GLN A 430 17.52 -2.59 -5.14
N TYR A 431 18.50 -3.47 -4.92
CA TYR A 431 18.20 -4.89 -4.68
C TYR A 431 17.34 -5.09 -3.44
N LEU A 432 17.59 -4.36 -2.35
CA LEU A 432 16.75 -4.44 -1.16
C LEU A 432 15.35 -3.84 -1.39
N ASP A 433 15.26 -2.74 -2.12
CA ASP A 433 13.99 -2.10 -2.45
C ASP A 433 13.09 -3.02 -3.28
N ILE A 434 13.65 -3.68 -4.31
CA ILE A 434 12.95 -4.65 -5.14
C ILE A 434 12.65 -5.95 -4.37
N ALA A 435 13.57 -6.37 -3.50
CA ALA A 435 13.35 -7.54 -2.67
C ALA A 435 12.10 -7.34 -1.77
N LEU A 436 11.97 -6.16 -1.17
CA LEU A 436 10.82 -5.82 -0.33
C LEU A 436 9.52 -5.65 -1.13
N SER A 437 9.57 -4.88 -2.22
CA SER A 437 8.35 -4.47 -2.94
C SER A 437 7.80 -5.56 -3.86
N LEU A 438 8.66 -6.43 -4.40
CA LEU A 438 8.28 -7.42 -5.40
C LEU A 438 8.60 -8.85 -4.97
N ILE A 439 9.89 -9.17 -4.70
CA ILE A 439 10.34 -10.56 -4.60
C ILE A 439 9.79 -11.27 -3.35
N PHE A 440 10.01 -10.70 -2.16
CA PHE A 440 9.59 -11.35 -0.92
C PHE A 440 8.06 -11.43 -0.79
N PRO A 441 7.25 -10.43 -1.18
CA PRO A 441 5.80 -10.61 -1.22
C PRO A 441 5.37 -11.80 -2.09
N MET A 442 5.97 -12.00 -3.26
CA MET A 442 5.69 -13.15 -4.13
C MET A 442 6.12 -14.50 -3.52
N VAL A 443 6.96 -14.50 -2.50
CA VAL A 443 7.42 -15.71 -1.80
C VAL A 443 6.66 -15.94 -0.49
N THR A 444 6.50 -14.90 0.32
CA THR A 444 5.94 -14.97 1.68
C THR A 444 4.42 -15.08 1.65
N GLN A 445 3.74 -14.34 0.77
CA GLN A 445 2.28 -14.35 0.71
C GLN A 445 1.71 -15.72 0.32
N PRO A 446 2.19 -16.43 -0.73
CA PRO A 446 1.65 -17.75 -1.04
C PRO A 446 1.78 -18.75 0.11
N ILE A 447 2.87 -18.68 0.88
CA ILE A 447 3.11 -19.60 1.99
C ILE A 447 2.24 -19.23 3.19
N LEU A 448 2.31 -17.98 3.64
CA LEU A 448 1.70 -17.54 4.90
C LEU A 448 0.20 -17.27 4.76
N VAL A 449 -0.26 -16.73 3.63
CA VAL A 449 -1.70 -16.52 3.38
C VAL A 449 -2.40 -17.86 3.24
N SER A 450 -1.87 -18.81 2.47
CA SER A 450 -2.49 -20.14 2.33
C SER A 450 -2.57 -20.87 3.68
N ALA A 451 -1.50 -20.82 4.49
CA ALA A 451 -1.49 -21.40 5.83
C ALA A 451 -2.56 -20.77 6.74
N MET A 452 -2.69 -19.43 6.71
CA MET A 452 -3.65 -18.73 7.54
C MET A 452 -5.10 -18.83 7.03
N VAL A 453 -5.33 -18.99 5.73
CA VAL A 453 -6.65 -19.34 5.17
C VAL A 453 -7.06 -20.73 5.63
N ALA A 454 -6.15 -21.71 5.60
CA ALA A 454 -6.41 -23.06 6.10
C ALA A 454 -6.73 -23.04 7.60
N TRP A 455 -5.95 -22.31 8.39
CA TRP A 455 -6.23 -22.09 9.81
C TRP A 455 -7.58 -21.39 10.04
N GLY A 456 -7.89 -20.34 9.27
CA GLY A 456 -9.15 -19.60 9.37
C GLY A 456 -10.37 -20.46 9.04
N ARG A 457 -10.27 -21.37 8.07
CA ARG A 457 -11.32 -22.35 7.77
C ARG A 457 -11.53 -23.35 8.91
N ALA A 458 -10.46 -23.73 9.60
CA ALA A 458 -10.53 -24.60 10.78
C ALA A 458 -11.03 -23.88 12.05
N ASN A 459 -11.09 -22.54 12.05
CA ASN A 459 -11.55 -21.71 13.17
C ASN A 459 -12.79 -20.89 12.74
N PRO A 460 -14.01 -21.44 12.90
CA PRO A 460 -15.25 -20.85 12.40
C PRO A 460 -15.56 -19.42 12.88
N VAL A 461 -14.98 -18.98 13.99
CA VAL A 461 -15.08 -17.60 14.50
C VAL A 461 -14.48 -16.58 13.53
N PHE A 462 -13.33 -16.91 12.93
CA PHE A 462 -12.61 -16.01 12.02
C PHE A 462 -12.95 -16.28 10.55
N GLY A 463 -13.10 -17.56 10.17
CA GLY A 463 -13.35 -17.94 8.79
C GLY A 463 -12.13 -17.75 7.87
N GLY A 464 -12.24 -18.27 6.64
CA GLY A 464 -11.14 -18.27 5.67
C GLY A 464 -10.72 -16.87 5.23
N ALA A 465 -11.68 -15.95 5.06
CA ALA A 465 -11.41 -14.58 4.62
C ALA A 465 -10.58 -13.80 5.64
N MET A 466 -10.98 -13.80 6.92
CA MET A 466 -10.21 -13.13 7.99
C MET A 466 -8.85 -13.80 8.19
N GLY A 467 -8.78 -15.14 8.14
CA GLY A 467 -7.51 -15.86 8.11
C GLY A 467 -6.58 -15.36 7.01
N GLY A 468 -7.10 -15.14 5.80
CA GLY A 468 -6.37 -14.52 4.70
C GLY A 468 -5.85 -13.11 5.01
N VAL A 469 -6.67 -12.25 5.60
CA VAL A 469 -6.25 -10.89 6.04
C VAL A 469 -5.11 -10.96 7.05
N MET A 470 -5.22 -11.84 8.04
CA MET A 470 -4.15 -12.06 9.03
C MET A 470 -2.87 -12.56 8.34
N GLY A 471 -3.01 -13.49 7.39
CA GLY A 471 -1.90 -14.01 6.59
C GLY A 471 -1.19 -12.94 5.76
N LEU A 472 -1.92 -11.98 5.18
CA LEU A 472 -1.34 -10.85 4.45
C LEU A 472 -0.46 -9.98 5.36
N GLY A 473 -0.92 -9.72 6.59
CA GLY A 473 -0.13 -8.97 7.56
C GLY A 473 1.12 -9.71 8.05
N ILE A 474 1.03 -11.01 8.32
CA ILE A 474 2.19 -11.84 8.68
C ILE A 474 3.18 -11.91 7.51
N ALA A 475 2.69 -12.02 6.27
CA ALA A 475 3.52 -11.99 5.07
C ALA A 475 4.24 -10.65 4.87
N GLY A 476 3.57 -9.53 5.15
CA GLY A 476 4.20 -8.20 5.18
C GLY A 476 5.36 -8.13 6.18
N TYR A 477 5.12 -8.58 7.43
CA TYR A 477 6.15 -8.64 8.46
C TYR A 477 7.34 -9.53 8.05
N ALA A 478 7.06 -10.72 7.52
CA ALA A 478 8.10 -11.64 7.06
C ALA A 478 8.92 -11.04 5.91
N SER A 479 8.30 -10.28 5.01
CA SER A 479 8.99 -9.63 3.89
C SER A 479 9.97 -8.55 4.36
N GLU A 480 9.57 -7.73 5.34
CA GLU A 480 10.46 -6.75 5.99
C GLU A 480 11.65 -7.44 6.68
N LEU A 481 11.38 -8.49 7.47
CA LEU A 481 12.42 -9.24 8.18
C LEU A 481 13.42 -9.89 7.20
N LEU A 482 12.93 -10.57 6.16
CA LEU A 482 13.78 -11.21 5.16
C LEU A 482 14.63 -10.19 4.39
N THR A 483 14.06 -9.03 4.07
CA THR A 483 14.80 -7.91 3.45
C THR A 483 15.90 -7.41 4.37
N PHE A 484 15.60 -7.22 5.65
CA PHE A 484 16.58 -6.81 6.64
C PHE A 484 17.72 -7.83 6.78
N LEU A 485 17.41 -9.13 6.83
CA LEU A 485 18.42 -10.19 6.92
C LEU A 485 19.29 -10.26 5.66
N LEU A 486 18.69 -10.13 4.47
CA LEU A 486 19.42 -10.04 3.21
C LEU A 486 20.36 -8.82 3.19
N GLY A 487 19.85 -7.67 3.64
CA GLY A 487 20.63 -6.45 3.78
C GLY A 487 21.80 -6.63 4.73
N LEU A 488 21.57 -7.18 5.93
CA LEU A 488 22.61 -7.45 6.92
C LEU A 488 23.71 -8.36 6.37
N TRP A 489 23.33 -9.39 5.61
CA TRP A 489 24.27 -10.27 4.92
C TRP A 489 25.08 -9.50 3.87
N LEU A 490 24.44 -8.71 3.00
CA LEU A 490 25.14 -7.88 1.99
C LEU A 490 26.10 -6.87 2.62
N TYR A 491 25.68 -6.22 3.71
CA TYR A 491 26.46 -5.19 4.40
C TYR A 491 27.74 -5.78 5.01
N ARG A 492 27.63 -6.94 5.67
CA ARG A 492 28.78 -7.69 6.19
C ARG A 492 29.65 -8.26 5.07
N ARG A 493 29.04 -8.69 3.96
CA ARG A 493 29.74 -9.23 2.79
C ARG A 493 30.69 -8.21 2.15
N LEU A 494 30.37 -6.92 2.22
CA LEU A 494 31.26 -5.83 1.78
C LEU A 494 32.36 -5.48 2.80
N GLY A 495 32.34 -6.07 4.00
CA GLY A 495 33.32 -5.80 5.05
C GLY A 495 32.94 -4.69 6.04
N TYR A 496 31.78 -4.03 5.87
CA TYR A 496 31.30 -3.02 6.80
C TYR A 496 30.86 -3.61 8.15
N ASN A 497 31.06 -2.83 9.22
CA ASN A 497 30.67 -3.23 10.57
C ASN A 497 29.19 -2.89 10.87
N ALA A 498 28.30 -3.85 10.65
CA ALA A 498 26.87 -3.67 10.90
C ALA A 498 26.53 -3.36 12.37
N ARG A 499 27.37 -3.78 13.34
CA ARG A 499 27.12 -3.57 14.77
C ARG A 499 27.03 -2.08 15.10
N LEU A 500 27.81 -1.24 14.42
CA LEU A 500 27.88 0.19 14.70
C LEU A 500 26.56 0.92 14.46
N LEU A 501 25.72 0.45 13.54
CA LEU A 501 24.42 1.05 13.26
C LEU A 501 23.44 0.89 14.44
N PHE A 502 23.62 -0.14 15.27
CA PHE A 502 22.74 -0.44 16.40
C PHE A 502 23.26 0.12 17.73
N LEU A 503 24.46 0.72 17.75
CA LEU A 503 24.97 1.44 18.92
C LEU A 503 24.26 2.80 19.04
N ALA A 504 24.48 3.51 20.15
CA ALA A 504 23.85 4.80 20.43
C ALA A 504 24.88 5.80 20.93
N HIS A 505 25.73 6.31 20.04
CA HIS A 505 26.77 7.30 20.37
C HIS A 505 26.36 8.75 20.11
N PHE A 506 25.27 8.96 19.36
CA PHE A 506 24.80 10.30 18.98
C PHE A 506 24.57 11.24 20.18
N ASP A 507 24.75 12.54 19.99
CA ASP A 507 24.46 13.53 21.02
C ASP A 507 23.13 14.26 20.73
N LEU A 508 22.79 15.21 21.59
CA LEU A 508 21.59 16.01 21.40
C LEU A 508 21.69 16.94 20.17
N SER A 509 22.89 17.29 19.73
CA SER A 509 23.09 18.15 18.57
C SER A 509 22.72 17.42 17.27
N VAL A 510 23.21 16.18 17.10
CA VAL A 510 22.85 15.29 15.98
C VAL A 510 21.34 15.03 15.96
N VAL A 511 20.73 14.77 17.13
CA VAL A 511 19.27 14.60 17.24
C VAL A 511 18.53 15.86 16.79
N LYS A 512 18.88 17.03 17.34
CA LYS A 512 18.19 18.29 16.97
C LYS A 512 18.31 18.60 15.49
N GLU A 513 19.47 18.36 14.89
CA GLU A 513 19.68 18.60 13.46
C GLU A 513 18.87 17.63 12.59
N ALA A 514 18.89 16.34 12.92
CA ALA A 514 18.12 15.32 12.21
C ALA A 514 16.61 15.62 12.26
N PHE A 515 16.08 15.94 13.44
CA PHE A 515 14.64 16.24 13.62
C PHE A 515 14.23 17.57 13.00
N ARG A 516 15.06 18.62 13.09
CA ARG A 516 14.77 19.90 12.44
C ARG A 516 14.67 19.72 10.93
N PHE A 517 15.58 18.93 10.35
CA PHE A 517 15.53 18.62 8.93
C PHE A 517 14.28 17.78 8.59
N GLY A 518 14.08 16.68 9.32
CA GLY A 518 13.03 15.72 9.07
C GLY A 518 11.61 16.26 9.26
N LEU A 519 11.39 17.15 10.25
CA LEU A 519 10.08 17.77 10.50
C LEU A 519 9.57 18.55 9.27
N PHE A 520 10.42 19.37 8.64
CA PHE A 520 10.02 20.10 7.44
C PHE A 520 9.80 19.19 6.23
N GLU A 521 10.59 18.11 6.12
CA GLU A 521 10.39 17.11 5.08
C GLU A 521 9.05 16.37 5.24
N MET A 522 8.73 15.99 6.47
CA MET A 522 7.43 15.40 6.82
C MET A 522 6.30 16.37 6.49
N LEU A 523 6.39 17.65 6.89
CA LEU A 523 5.38 18.66 6.58
C LEU A 523 5.17 18.84 5.06
N GLY A 524 6.24 18.79 4.26
CA GLY A 524 6.13 18.81 2.80
C GLY A 524 5.33 17.63 2.25
N SER A 525 5.54 16.44 2.80
CA SER A 525 4.82 15.23 2.40
C SER A 525 3.35 15.24 2.87
N ILE A 526 3.09 15.77 4.07
CA ILE A 526 1.72 15.97 4.59
C ILE A 526 0.95 16.99 3.75
N ALA A 527 1.58 18.08 3.31
CA ALA A 527 0.93 19.11 2.51
C ALA A 527 0.29 18.49 1.25
N TRP A 528 0.99 17.57 0.58
CA TRP A 528 0.44 16.81 -0.54
C TRP A 528 -0.77 15.95 -0.14
N ALA A 529 -0.68 15.22 0.97
CA ALA A 529 -1.78 14.38 1.46
C ALA A 529 -3.04 15.18 1.82
N VAL A 530 -2.86 16.33 2.48
CA VAL A 530 -3.95 17.29 2.78
C VAL A 530 -4.54 17.82 1.48
N GLY A 531 -3.70 18.14 0.48
CA GLY A 531 -4.18 18.58 -0.83
C GLY A 531 -5.04 17.53 -1.54
N GLN A 532 -4.66 16.26 -1.49
CA GLN A 532 -5.48 15.16 -2.01
C GLN A 532 -6.80 15.00 -1.25
N ALA A 533 -6.78 15.08 0.09
CA ALA A 533 -7.98 14.97 0.90
C ALA A 533 -8.99 16.10 0.61
N MET A 534 -8.52 17.33 0.50
CA MET A 534 -9.35 18.49 0.17
C MET A 534 -9.94 18.39 -1.25
N GLU A 535 -9.17 17.87 -2.21
CA GLU A 535 -9.66 17.62 -3.58
C GLU A 535 -10.82 16.60 -3.59
N ILE A 536 -10.72 15.53 -2.81
CA ILE A 536 -11.82 14.55 -2.67
C ILE A 536 -13.08 15.22 -2.11
N LEU A 537 -12.96 16.05 -1.08
CA LEU A 537 -14.10 16.76 -0.50
C LEU A 537 -14.75 17.74 -1.50
N ILE A 538 -13.95 18.51 -2.24
CA ILE A 538 -14.44 19.48 -3.22
C ILE A 538 -15.17 18.77 -4.37
N THR A 539 -14.59 17.69 -4.88
CA THR A 539 -15.17 16.93 -6.00
C THR A 539 -16.44 16.21 -5.59
N GLN A 540 -16.52 15.63 -4.38
CA GLN A 540 -17.76 15.03 -3.88
C GLN A 540 -18.90 16.04 -3.77
N ALA A 541 -18.60 17.30 -3.41
CA ALA A 541 -19.62 18.33 -3.23
C ALA A 541 -20.07 19.01 -4.55
N ARG A 542 -19.20 19.08 -5.56
CA ARG A 542 -19.42 19.94 -6.75
C ARG A 542 -19.46 19.20 -8.08
N LEU A 543 -19.03 17.94 -8.14
CA LEU A 543 -18.94 17.19 -9.39
C LEU A 543 -20.21 16.37 -9.63
N VAL A 544 -20.80 16.53 -10.82
CA VAL A 544 -21.98 15.74 -11.21
C VAL A 544 -21.55 14.32 -11.54
N ASN A 545 -22.28 13.32 -11.02
CA ASN A 545 -21.96 11.91 -11.21
C ASN A 545 -20.54 11.55 -10.74
N TYR A 546 -20.18 12.06 -9.56
CA TYR A 546 -18.82 11.95 -9.02
C TYR A 546 -18.32 10.52 -8.92
N ALA A 547 -19.19 9.55 -8.60
CA ALA A 547 -18.79 8.16 -8.43
C ALA A 547 -18.24 7.54 -9.74
N GLU A 548 -18.96 7.69 -10.86
CA GLU A 548 -18.52 7.18 -12.16
C GLU A 548 -17.27 7.93 -12.68
N VAL A 549 -17.24 9.25 -12.49
CA VAL A 549 -16.10 10.09 -12.92
C VAL A 549 -14.85 9.74 -12.13
N TRP A 550 -14.94 9.52 -10.82
CA TRP A 550 -13.82 9.06 -9.99
C TRP A 550 -13.37 7.65 -10.38
N GLY A 551 -14.29 6.73 -10.68
CA GLY A 551 -13.93 5.40 -11.17
C GLY A 551 -13.08 5.45 -12.45
N ASN A 552 -13.49 6.29 -13.41
CA ASN A 552 -12.74 6.52 -14.63
C ASN A 552 -11.41 7.26 -14.38
N TRP A 553 -11.41 8.25 -13.48
CA TRP A 553 -10.22 9.01 -13.11
C TRP A 553 -9.13 8.13 -12.50
N VAL A 554 -9.50 7.26 -11.54
CA VAL A 554 -8.56 6.35 -10.88
C VAL A 554 -7.89 5.40 -11.87
N ILE A 555 -8.65 4.84 -12.81
CA ILE A 555 -8.08 3.97 -13.85
C ILE A 555 -7.09 4.73 -14.73
N ALA A 556 -7.43 5.95 -15.16
CA ALA A 556 -6.53 6.79 -15.94
C ALA A 556 -5.28 7.20 -15.12
N GLN A 557 -5.44 7.53 -13.84
CA GLN A 557 -4.37 7.95 -12.95
C GLN A 557 -3.36 6.83 -12.65
N ASN A 558 -3.78 5.56 -12.61
CA ASN A 558 -2.89 4.42 -12.37
C ASN A 558 -1.73 4.35 -13.37
N PHE A 559 -1.94 4.77 -14.62
CA PHE A 559 -0.86 4.82 -15.63
C PHE A 559 0.19 5.87 -15.31
N ILE A 560 -0.16 6.93 -14.58
CA ILE A 560 0.77 8.00 -14.25
C ILE A 560 1.78 7.56 -13.18
N PHE A 561 1.47 6.53 -12.40
CA PHE A 561 2.44 5.95 -11.47
C PHE A 561 3.67 5.37 -12.16
N ALA A 562 3.62 5.07 -13.46
CA ALA A 562 4.80 4.66 -14.22
C ALA A 562 5.94 5.72 -14.21
N TYR A 563 5.60 7.00 -14.09
CA TYR A 563 6.60 8.08 -13.99
C TYR A 563 7.37 8.06 -12.66
N GLN A 564 6.83 7.42 -11.62
CA GLN A 564 7.47 7.37 -10.29
C GLN A 564 8.81 6.64 -10.29
N VAL A 565 9.14 5.89 -11.34
CA VAL A 565 10.47 5.27 -11.50
C VAL A 565 11.61 6.30 -11.40
N LEU A 566 11.35 7.57 -11.74
CA LEU A 566 12.29 8.68 -11.59
C LEU A 566 12.64 9.01 -10.14
N HIS A 567 11.77 8.71 -9.16
CA HIS A 567 12.08 8.91 -7.74
C HIS A 567 13.30 8.11 -7.31
N THR A 568 13.55 6.95 -7.93
CA THR A 568 14.76 6.17 -7.69
C THR A 568 16.02 6.97 -8.02
N LEU A 569 16.06 7.57 -9.21
CA LEU A 569 17.21 8.37 -9.65
C LEU A 569 17.38 9.60 -8.75
N TYR A 570 16.29 10.31 -8.46
CA TYR A 570 16.37 11.54 -7.68
C TYR A 570 16.69 11.31 -6.20
N GLY A 571 16.20 10.22 -5.63
CA GLY A 571 16.60 9.75 -4.30
C GLY A 571 18.10 9.44 -4.24
N ASN A 572 18.65 8.79 -5.26
CA ASN A 572 20.10 8.56 -5.36
C ASN A 572 20.86 9.89 -5.46
N LEU A 573 20.41 10.80 -6.33
CA LEU A 573 21.04 12.11 -6.54
C LEU A 573 21.02 13.00 -5.30
N MET A 574 19.99 12.91 -4.45
CA MET A 574 19.94 13.68 -3.21
C MET A 574 21.20 13.46 -2.37
N SER A 575 21.62 12.20 -2.22
CA SER A 575 22.82 11.85 -1.47
C SER A 575 24.11 12.32 -2.16
N SER A 576 24.22 12.19 -3.48
CA SER A 576 25.39 12.66 -4.24
C SER A 576 25.51 14.18 -4.24
N ILE A 577 24.39 14.91 -4.32
CA ILE A 577 24.37 16.38 -4.23
C ILE A 577 24.74 16.82 -2.82
N SER A 578 24.21 16.16 -1.77
CA SER A 578 24.55 16.47 -0.38
C SER A 578 26.04 16.25 -0.09
N GLU A 579 26.64 15.20 -0.65
CA GLU A 579 28.08 14.96 -0.59
C GLU A 579 28.88 16.09 -1.25
N ALA A 580 28.47 16.55 -2.44
CA ALA A 580 29.19 17.59 -3.18
C ALA A 580 29.04 18.99 -2.55
N ILE A 581 27.81 19.43 -2.27
CA ILE A 581 27.53 20.81 -1.87
C ILE A 581 28.08 21.14 -0.47
N SER A 582 28.04 20.17 0.46
CA SER A 582 28.59 20.34 1.81
C SER A 582 30.10 20.50 1.85
N HIS A 583 30.80 20.14 0.75
CA HIS A 583 32.25 20.32 0.58
C HIS A 583 32.59 21.41 -0.45
N GLY A 584 31.63 22.31 -0.74
CA GLY A 584 31.85 23.46 -1.60
C GLY A 584 31.94 23.14 -3.10
N ARG A 585 31.61 21.90 -3.53
CA ARG A 585 31.64 21.47 -4.94
C ARG A 585 30.36 21.86 -5.67
N ARG A 586 30.25 23.15 -6.00
CA ARG A 586 29.04 23.75 -6.59
C ARG A 586 28.85 23.36 -8.06
N ILE A 587 29.94 23.23 -8.82
CA ILE A 587 29.85 22.86 -10.25
C ILE A 587 29.45 21.39 -10.38
N LEU A 588 29.97 20.51 -9.52
CA LEU A 588 29.56 19.12 -9.44
C LEU A 588 28.09 19.00 -9.04
N SER A 589 27.64 19.78 -8.05
CA SER A 589 26.22 19.82 -7.67
C SER A 589 25.32 20.29 -8.81
N GLN A 590 25.77 21.31 -9.57
CA GLN A 590 25.11 21.79 -10.78
C GLN A 590 25.09 20.72 -11.89
N TYR A 591 26.15 19.93 -12.04
CA TYR A 591 26.18 18.82 -12.98
C TYR A 591 25.19 17.71 -12.61
N TYR A 592 25.09 17.35 -11.33
CA TYR A 592 24.08 16.40 -10.87
C TYR A 592 22.64 16.87 -11.15
N SER A 593 22.33 18.16 -10.94
CA SER A 593 20.99 18.67 -11.26
C SER A 593 20.72 18.73 -12.77
N VAL A 594 21.73 19.09 -13.58
CA VAL A 594 21.67 19.02 -15.05
C VAL A 594 21.37 17.60 -15.52
N MET A 595 22.06 16.60 -14.98
CA MET A 595 21.82 15.21 -15.31
C MET A 595 20.45 14.74 -14.82
N ALA A 596 19.96 15.25 -13.68
CA ALA A 596 18.60 15.02 -13.21
C ALA A 596 17.56 15.51 -14.23
N TYR A 597 17.70 16.73 -14.77
CA TYR A 597 16.80 17.25 -15.81
C TYR A 597 16.90 16.46 -17.11
N LYS A 598 18.11 16.10 -17.55
CA LYS A 598 18.34 15.29 -18.76
C LYS A 598 17.64 13.94 -18.67
N TRP A 599 17.90 13.19 -17.61
CA TRP A 599 17.29 11.87 -17.40
C TRP A 599 15.80 11.96 -17.08
N GLY A 600 15.38 13.01 -16.38
CA GLY A 600 13.96 13.33 -16.18
C GLY A 600 13.21 13.46 -17.50
N GLY A 601 13.69 14.34 -18.39
CA GLY A 601 13.11 14.50 -19.72
C GLY A 601 13.16 13.21 -20.56
N PHE A 602 14.28 12.49 -20.53
CA PHE A 602 14.44 11.21 -21.24
C PHE A 602 13.38 10.19 -20.81
N ILE A 603 13.29 9.89 -19.52
CA ILE A 603 12.37 8.87 -18.99
C ILE A 603 10.92 9.35 -19.13
N SER A 604 10.65 10.63 -18.90
CA SER A 604 9.31 11.18 -19.08
C SER A 604 8.82 11.05 -20.52
N ALA A 605 9.68 11.31 -21.51
CA ALA A 605 9.34 11.13 -22.91
C ALA A 605 9.21 9.66 -23.31
N PHE A 606 10.04 8.77 -22.74
CA PHE A 606 9.93 7.33 -22.95
C PHE A 606 8.59 6.80 -22.45
N VAL A 607 8.30 7.01 -21.15
CA VAL A 607 7.05 6.57 -20.51
C VAL A 607 5.87 7.21 -21.20
N GLY A 608 5.92 8.51 -21.51
CA GLY A 608 4.85 9.21 -22.22
C GLY A 608 4.57 8.66 -23.61
N ALA A 609 5.61 8.38 -24.39
CA ALA A 609 5.45 7.79 -25.72
C ALA A 609 4.81 6.39 -25.67
N VAL A 610 5.26 5.56 -24.72
CA VAL A 610 4.69 4.22 -24.52
C VAL A 610 3.22 4.32 -24.12
N LEU A 611 2.91 5.08 -23.07
CA LEU A 611 1.56 5.20 -22.54
C LEU A 611 0.61 5.83 -23.57
N LEU A 612 1.01 6.87 -24.29
CA LEU A 612 0.18 7.44 -25.36
C LEU A 612 -0.10 6.42 -26.47
N ALA A 613 0.84 5.51 -26.75
CA ALA A 613 0.68 4.51 -27.79
C ALA A 613 -0.27 3.37 -27.39
N VAL A 614 -0.33 2.99 -26.09
CA VAL A 614 -1.00 1.76 -25.65
C VAL A 614 -2.11 1.93 -24.61
N ALA A 615 -2.12 2.98 -23.79
CA ALA A 615 -2.95 3.04 -22.58
C ALA A 615 -4.45 3.07 -22.89
N ASP A 616 -4.88 3.82 -23.90
CA ASP A 616 -6.29 3.88 -24.33
C ASP A 616 -6.82 2.50 -24.76
N ARG A 617 -6.06 1.79 -25.61
CA ARG A 617 -6.38 0.44 -26.09
C ARG A 617 -6.34 -0.59 -24.98
N PHE A 618 -5.38 -0.45 -24.07
CA PHE A 618 -5.27 -1.30 -22.89
C PHE A 618 -6.52 -1.15 -22.02
N ILE A 619 -6.92 0.08 -21.69
CA ILE A 619 -8.14 0.35 -20.90
C ILE A 619 -9.35 -0.27 -21.59
N LEU A 620 -9.61 0.09 -22.84
CA LEU A 620 -10.80 -0.38 -23.55
C LEU A 620 -10.86 -1.90 -23.68
N GLY A 621 -9.73 -2.56 -23.99
CA GLY A 621 -9.69 -4.01 -24.14
C GLY A 621 -9.67 -4.79 -22.83
N ALA A 622 -9.12 -4.23 -21.75
CA ALA A 622 -9.02 -4.91 -20.45
C ALA A 622 -10.24 -4.67 -19.55
N THR A 623 -10.82 -3.46 -19.57
CA THR A 623 -11.88 -3.06 -18.65
C THR A 623 -13.24 -2.88 -19.33
N GLY A 624 -13.30 -2.83 -20.67
CA GLY A 624 -14.54 -2.73 -21.44
C GLY A 624 -15.01 -1.31 -21.76
N PRO A 625 -16.14 -1.17 -22.48
CA PRO A 625 -16.59 0.10 -23.07
C PRO A 625 -17.07 1.15 -22.06
N GLU A 626 -17.45 0.75 -20.85
CA GLU A 626 -17.87 1.65 -19.76
C GLU A 626 -16.75 2.61 -19.34
N PHE A 627 -15.49 2.27 -19.62
CA PHE A 627 -14.30 3.06 -19.28
C PHE A 627 -13.79 3.92 -20.44
N THR A 628 -14.65 4.23 -21.41
CA THR A 628 -14.30 5.13 -22.52
C THR A 628 -13.87 6.51 -22.03
N ARG A 629 -14.45 7.01 -20.92
CA ARG A 629 -14.02 8.27 -20.30
C ARG A 629 -12.61 8.17 -19.74
N ALA A 630 -12.25 7.06 -19.09
CA ALA A 630 -10.88 6.83 -18.62
C ALA A 630 -9.86 6.84 -19.78
N ALA A 631 -10.20 6.22 -20.91
CA ALA A 631 -9.38 6.24 -22.12
C ALA A 631 -9.21 7.67 -22.70
N ALA A 632 -10.18 8.57 -22.49
CA ALA A 632 -10.04 9.98 -22.86
C ALA A 632 -9.21 10.77 -21.83
N TYR A 633 -9.42 10.54 -20.52
CA TYR A 633 -8.72 11.24 -19.44
C TYR A 633 -7.23 10.88 -19.35
N VAL A 634 -6.87 9.65 -19.70
CA VAL A 634 -5.48 9.20 -19.62
C VAL A 634 -4.55 10.05 -20.50
N ILE A 635 -5.02 10.54 -21.65
CA ILE A 635 -4.21 11.32 -22.58
C ILE A 635 -3.67 12.62 -21.94
N PRO A 636 -4.51 13.56 -21.46
CA PRO A 636 -4.02 14.77 -20.80
C PRO A 636 -3.26 14.44 -19.50
N LEU A 637 -3.65 13.39 -18.78
CA LEU A 637 -2.91 12.96 -17.57
C LEU A 637 -1.50 12.46 -17.89
N ILE A 638 -1.28 11.79 -19.03
CA ILE A 638 0.05 11.36 -19.47
C ILE A 638 0.95 12.59 -19.72
N PHE A 639 0.41 13.63 -20.37
CA PHE A 639 1.15 14.89 -20.54
C PHE A 639 1.47 15.56 -19.19
N TRP A 640 0.53 15.54 -18.24
CA TRP A 640 0.76 16.01 -16.88
C TRP A 640 1.87 15.20 -16.18
N GLY A 641 1.84 13.88 -16.31
CA GLY A 641 2.90 12.97 -15.87
C GLY A 641 4.27 13.35 -16.42
N ALA A 642 4.33 13.61 -17.72
CA ALA A 642 5.57 13.92 -18.43
C ALA A 642 6.25 15.21 -17.94
N ILE A 643 5.48 16.19 -17.44
CA ILE A 643 6.03 17.48 -16.98
C ILE A 643 6.38 17.52 -15.49
N GLN A 644 6.16 16.46 -14.69
CA GLN A 644 6.43 16.47 -13.24
C GLN A 644 7.91 16.49 -12.86
N TYR A 645 8.77 16.07 -13.77
CA TYR A 645 10.19 15.85 -13.46
C TYR A 645 10.94 17.10 -12.95
N PRO A 646 10.72 18.35 -13.43
CA PRO A 646 11.44 19.52 -12.94
C PRO A 646 11.10 19.84 -11.48
N SER A 647 9.83 19.75 -11.11
CA SER A 647 9.35 19.88 -9.73
C SER A 647 10.07 18.90 -8.81
N TRP A 648 10.15 17.62 -9.19
CA TRP A 648 10.84 16.62 -8.39
C TRP A 648 12.35 16.89 -8.28
N VAL A 649 13.02 17.28 -9.37
CA VAL A 649 14.45 17.68 -9.30
C VAL A 649 14.64 18.78 -8.26
N GLY A 650 13.75 19.77 -8.26
CA GLY A 650 13.76 20.84 -7.28
C GLY A 650 13.59 20.39 -5.84
N ASP A 651 12.61 19.51 -5.58
CA ASP A 651 12.35 18.95 -4.25
C ASP A 651 13.62 18.27 -3.68
N TYR A 652 14.29 17.43 -4.47
CA TYR A 652 15.51 16.73 -4.02
C TYR A 652 16.74 17.65 -3.97
N VAL A 653 16.87 18.66 -4.83
CA VAL A 653 17.92 19.69 -4.72
C VAL A 653 17.79 20.47 -3.41
N GLN A 654 16.57 20.84 -3.02
CA GLN A 654 16.30 21.58 -1.79
C GLN A 654 16.62 20.75 -0.55
N LEU A 655 16.25 19.46 -0.56
CA LEU A 655 16.61 18.52 0.51
C LEU A 655 18.12 18.31 0.61
N ALA A 656 18.79 18.03 -0.50
CA ALA A 656 20.24 17.83 -0.53
C ALA A 656 21.02 19.08 -0.07
N SER A 657 20.47 20.27 -0.34
CA SER A 657 21.05 21.56 0.07
C SER A 657 20.75 21.95 1.52
N ASN A 658 20.21 21.04 2.34
CA ASN A 658 19.81 21.27 3.73
C ASN A 658 18.73 22.35 3.90
N ARG A 659 17.78 22.46 2.95
CA ARG A 659 16.68 23.43 2.98
C ARG A 659 15.30 22.77 2.80
N PRO A 660 14.92 21.83 3.67
CA PRO A 660 13.64 21.09 3.57
C PRO A 660 12.41 22.01 3.69
N TYR A 661 12.54 23.15 4.35
CA TYR A 661 11.47 24.16 4.44
C TYR A 661 11.11 24.77 3.07
N LEU A 662 12.04 24.80 2.10
CA LEU A 662 11.74 25.24 0.74
C LEU A 662 10.84 24.23 0.04
N LYS A 663 11.11 22.92 0.20
CA LYS A 663 10.27 21.85 -0.36
C LYS A 663 8.86 21.95 0.21
N PHE A 664 8.74 22.09 1.52
CA PHE A 664 7.44 22.31 2.16
C PHE A 664 6.70 23.52 1.56
N ALA A 665 7.38 24.66 1.40
CA ALA A 665 6.76 25.85 0.83
C ALA A 665 6.34 25.66 -0.65
N MET A 666 7.17 24.99 -1.45
CA MET A 666 6.89 24.74 -2.88
C MET A 666 5.74 23.76 -3.07
N VAL A 667 5.75 22.63 -2.34
CA VAL A 667 4.66 21.65 -2.37
C VAL A 667 3.38 22.27 -1.81
N GLY A 668 3.44 22.96 -0.67
CA GLY A 668 2.28 23.65 -0.09
C GLY A 668 1.68 24.70 -1.03
N GLY A 669 2.51 25.50 -1.70
CA GLY A 669 2.07 26.48 -2.70
C GLY A 669 1.38 25.83 -3.90
N GLU A 670 1.95 24.74 -4.43
CA GLU A 670 1.32 23.92 -5.48
C GLU A 670 -0.07 23.43 -5.06
N GLN A 671 -0.18 22.85 -3.86
CA GLN A 671 -1.45 22.33 -3.36
C GLN A 671 -2.49 23.44 -3.17
N ILE A 672 -2.09 24.61 -2.65
CA ILE A 672 -2.99 25.76 -2.51
C ILE A 672 -3.53 26.22 -3.87
N ILE A 673 -2.65 26.41 -4.87
CA ILE A 673 -3.07 26.80 -6.22
C ILE A 673 -4.03 25.76 -6.80
N ARG A 674 -3.69 24.48 -6.67
CA ARG A 674 -4.52 23.38 -7.18
C ARG A 674 -5.91 23.36 -6.55
N ILE A 675 -6.00 23.44 -5.23
CA ILE A 675 -7.28 23.43 -4.48
C ILE A 675 -8.12 24.65 -4.83
N LEU A 676 -7.52 25.85 -4.89
CA LEU A 676 -8.23 27.07 -5.24
C LEU A 676 -8.79 27.01 -6.66
N LEU A 677 -8.00 26.56 -7.63
CA LEU A 677 -8.44 26.40 -9.01
C LEU A 677 -9.53 25.32 -9.13
N ALA A 678 -9.36 24.18 -8.46
CA ALA A 678 -10.39 23.14 -8.42
C ALA A 678 -11.69 23.68 -7.82
N PHE A 679 -11.62 24.41 -6.71
CA PHE A 679 -12.81 25.00 -6.08
C PHE A 679 -13.54 25.96 -7.03
N LEU A 680 -12.81 26.85 -7.71
CA LEU A 680 -13.39 27.90 -8.56
C LEU A 680 -13.89 27.40 -9.92
N LEU A 681 -13.20 26.44 -10.54
CA LEU A 681 -13.45 26.05 -11.93
C LEU A 681 -14.37 24.83 -12.07
N LEU A 682 -14.53 24.01 -11.02
CA LEU A 682 -15.16 22.71 -11.14
C LEU A 682 -16.67 22.77 -11.39
N GLU A 683 -17.37 23.79 -10.87
CA GLU A 683 -18.78 24.02 -11.19
C GLU A 683 -18.99 24.20 -12.70
N ARG A 684 -18.09 24.92 -13.37
CA ARG A 684 -18.22 25.29 -14.79
C ARG A 684 -17.61 24.26 -15.75
N PHE A 685 -16.44 23.72 -15.43
CA PHE A 685 -15.65 22.86 -16.33
C PHE A 685 -15.63 21.39 -15.91
N GLN A 686 -16.31 21.04 -14.81
CA GLN A 686 -16.40 19.66 -14.30
C GLN A 686 -15.00 19.02 -14.19
N ILE A 687 -14.82 17.77 -14.58
CA ILE A 687 -13.53 17.05 -14.46
C ILE A 687 -12.35 17.74 -15.16
N TYR A 688 -12.60 18.47 -16.26
CA TYR A 688 -11.55 19.21 -16.95
C TYR A 688 -11.00 20.37 -16.11
N ALA A 689 -11.76 20.88 -15.14
CA ALA A 689 -11.27 21.82 -14.14
C ALA A 689 -10.11 21.24 -13.32
N LEU A 690 -10.21 19.95 -12.93
CA LEU A 690 -9.13 19.28 -12.21
C LEU A 690 -7.89 19.20 -13.08
N ILE A 691 -8.02 18.74 -14.33
CA ILE A 691 -6.90 18.68 -15.27
C ILE A 691 -6.22 20.05 -15.37
N ILE A 692 -6.97 21.12 -15.60
CA ILE A 692 -6.44 22.48 -15.65
C ILE A 692 -5.72 22.85 -14.34
N ALA A 693 -6.35 22.59 -13.19
CA ALA A 693 -5.76 22.87 -11.89
C ALA A 693 -4.43 22.13 -11.66
N TYR A 694 -4.36 20.85 -12.01
CA TYR A 694 -3.15 20.03 -11.93
C TYR A 694 -2.01 20.59 -12.80
N PHE A 695 -2.31 20.96 -14.05
CA PHE A 695 -1.31 21.54 -14.95
C PHE A 695 -0.82 22.92 -14.49
N VAL A 696 -1.74 23.82 -14.15
CA VAL A 696 -1.38 25.20 -13.75
C VAL A 696 -0.61 25.20 -12.44
N ALA A 697 -1.04 24.42 -11.44
CA ALA A 697 -0.35 24.34 -10.16
C ALA A 697 1.06 23.76 -10.31
N LEU A 698 1.20 22.64 -11.02
CA LEU A 698 2.50 21.99 -11.23
C LEU A 698 3.45 22.87 -12.03
N PHE A 699 2.99 23.44 -13.15
CA PHE A 699 3.83 24.31 -13.98
C PHE A 699 4.28 25.56 -13.22
N SER A 700 3.39 26.13 -12.39
CA SER A 700 3.75 27.25 -11.50
C SER A 700 4.85 26.84 -10.52
N LYS A 701 4.76 25.64 -9.94
CA LYS A 701 5.80 25.09 -9.07
C LYS A 701 7.10 24.85 -9.83
N ASP A 702 7.08 24.27 -11.02
CA ASP A 702 8.27 23.99 -11.83
C ASP A 702 9.08 25.27 -12.05
N VAL A 703 8.40 26.33 -12.50
CA VAL A 703 9.01 27.65 -12.75
C VAL A 703 9.55 28.24 -11.46
N ALA A 704 8.72 28.33 -10.42
CA ALA A 704 9.12 28.92 -9.13
C ALA A 704 10.32 28.17 -8.52
N THR A 705 10.26 26.84 -8.54
CA THR A 705 11.27 25.96 -7.95
C THR A 705 12.61 26.08 -8.66
N TYR A 706 12.63 26.22 -9.99
CA TYR A 706 13.86 26.44 -10.74
C TYR A 706 14.56 27.73 -10.30
N PHE A 707 13.84 28.86 -10.26
CA PHE A 707 14.42 30.16 -9.90
C PHE A 707 14.80 30.25 -8.41
N ILE A 708 13.95 29.73 -7.52
CA ILE A 708 14.21 29.71 -6.08
C ILE A 708 15.43 28.85 -5.78
N SER A 709 15.51 27.64 -6.36
CA SER A 709 16.65 26.75 -6.14
C SER A 709 17.94 27.30 -6.76
N HIS A 710 17.86 28.00 -7.90
CA HIS A 710 18.99 28.70 -8.50
C HIS A 710 19.59 29.75 -7.56
N ARG A 711 18.74 30.52 -6.88
CA ARG A 711 19.16 31.60 -5.98
C ARG A 711 19.55 31.12 -4.59
N LEU A 712 18.81 30.16 -4.04
CA LEU A 712 18.92 29.75 -2.63
C LEU A 712 19.78 28.50 -2.43
N CYS A 713 19.84 27.56 -3.37
CA CYS A 713 20.63 26.34 -3.23
C CYS A 713 21.99 26.50 -3.92
N PHE A 714 22.01 26.40 -5.24
CA PHE A 714 23.16 26.65 -6.09
C PHE A 714 22.65 26.97 -7.51
N PRO A 715 23.45 27.70 -8.33
CA PRO A 715 23.03 28.06 -9.68
C PRO A 715 22.61 26.82 -10.48
N GLN A 716 21.36 26.78 -10.94
CA GLN A 716 20.86 25.74 -11.83
C GLN A 716 21.23 26.04 -13.29
N ARG A 717 21.43 24.99 -14.08
CA ARG A 717 21.54 25.05 -15.54
C ARG A 717 20.58 24.06 -16.18
N PHE A 718 19.96 24.44 -17.28
CA PHE A 718 19.07 23.59 -18.05
C PHE A 718 19.53 23.55 -19.50
N TYR A 719 19.84 22.36 -20.01
CA TYR A 719 20.28 22.17 -21.39
C TYR A 719 19.08 21.74 -22.24
N PHE A 720 18.39 22.72 -22.80
CA PHE A 720 17.10 22.53 -23.50
C PHE A 720 17.12 21.42 -24.55
N TRP A 721 18.20 21.28 -25.32
CA TRP A 721 18.26 20.24 -26.34
C TRP A 721 18.23 18.83 -25.75
N GLN A 722 19.18 18.52 -24.85
CA GLN A 722 19.30 17.18 -24.28
C GLN A 722 18.17 16.86 -23.29
N SER A 723 17.63 17.85 -22.57
CA SER A 723 16.64 17.67 -21.51
C SER A 723 15.18 17.84 -21.97
N LEU A 724 14.90 18.45 -23.11
CA LEU A 724 13.52 18.72 -23.57
C LEU A 724 13.29 18.34 -25.03
N TRP A 725 14.04 18.92 -25.98
CA TRP A 725 13.76 18.72 -27.40
C TRP A 725 14.13 17.34 -27.94
N ALA A 726 15.33 16.84 -27.66
CA ALA A 726 15.74 15.51 -28.09
C ALA A 726 14.84 14.40 -27.49
N PRO A 727 14.45 14.44 -26.20
CA PRO A 727 13.45 13.52 -25.65
C PRO A 727 12.09 13.62 -26.36
N ILE A 728 11.56 14.82 -26.62
CA ILE A 728 10.26 14.99 -27.30
C ILE A 728 10.31 14.41 -28.72
N LEU A 729 11.37 14.68 -29.49
CA LEU A 729 11.53 14.14 -30.84
C LEU A 729 11.65 12.61 -30.83
N ALA A 730 12.43 12.07 -29.90
CA ALA A 730 12.56 10.62 -29.71
C ALA A 730 11.23 9.99 -29.31
N GLY A 731 10.50 10.62 -28.39
CA GLY A 731 9.18 10.21 -27.94
C GLY A 731 8.14 10.22 -29.05
N ALA A 732 8.13 11.26 -29.89
CA ALA A 732 7.24 11.34 -31.05
C ALA A 732 7.52 10.22 -32.05
N ALA A 733 8.78 10.03 -32.45
CA ALA A 733 9.17 8.96 -33.37
C ALA A 733 8.82 7.57 -32.81
N HIS A 734 9.13 7.35 -31.52
CA HIS A 734 8.81 6.11 -30.82
C HIS A 734 7.30 5.88 -30.70
N TYR A 735 6.51 6.91 -30.38
CA TYR A 735 5.05 6.86 -30.33
C TYR A 735 4.47 6.41 -31.67
N PHE A 736 4.85 7.04 -32.79
CA PHE A 736 4.32 6.67 -34.10
C PHE A 736 4.64 5.22 -34.46
N LEU A 737 5.88 4.79 -34.22
CA LEU A 737 6.30 3.42 -34.46
C LEU A 737 5.53 2.43 -33.58
N LEU A 738 5.44 2.69 -32.28
CA LEU A 738 4.70 1.83 -31.35
C LEU A 738 3.22 1.79 -31.67
N ARG A 739 2.59 2.93 -31.95
CA ARG A 739 1.15 3.02 -32.26
C ARG A 739 0.81 2.21 -33.50
N TRP A 740 1.70 2.23 -34.50
CA TRP A 740 1.60 1.41 -35.71
C TRP A 740 1.76 -0.08 -35.38
N VAL A 741 2.87 -0.50 -34.76
CA VAL A 741 3.15 -1.92 -34.44
C VAL A 741 2.05 -2.52 -33.55
N THR A 742 1.69 -1.83 -32.47
CA THR A 742 0.65 -2.29 -31.54
C THR A 742 -0.74 -2.31 -32.18
N GLY A 743 -0.98 -1.45 -33.18
CA GLY A 743 -2.22 -1.45 -33.96
C GLY A 743 -2.39 -2.71 -34.82
N LEU A 744 -1.29 -3.37 -35.21
CA LEU A 744 -1.33 -4.63 -35.94
C LEU A 744 -1.64 -5.83 -35.01
N ILE A 745 -1.39 -5.68 -33.71
CA ILE A 745 -1.51 -6.76 -32.72
C ILE A 745 -2.87 -6.71 -32.01
N TRP A 746 -3.33 -5.51 -31.66
CA TRP A 746 -4.51 -5.33 -30.80
C TRP A 746 -5.82 -5.69 -31.50
N ARG A 747 -6.64 -6.53 -30.85
CA ARG A 747 -7.95 -6.97 -31.36
C ARG A 747 -9.13 -6.55 -30.47
N GLY A 748 -8.88 -5.73 -29.45
CA GLY A 748 -9.92 -5.30 -28.51
C GLY A 748 -10.20 -6.29 -27.37
N ASP A 749 -9.35 -7.29 -27.18
CA ASP A 749 -9.46 -8.28 -26.11
C ASP A 749 -8.37 -8.11 -25.03
N PRO A 750 -8.57 -8.66 -23.82
CA PRO A 750 -7.61 -8.52 -22.71
C PRO A 750 -6.21 -9.07 -23.02
N ILE A 751 -6.10 -10.16 -23.79
CA ILE A 751 -4.82 -10.81 -24.06
C ILE A 751 -3.99 -9.91 -24.97
N THR A 752 -4.58 -9.44 -26.07
CA THR A 752 -3.85 -8.54 -26.98
C THR A 752 -3.53 -7.20 -26.31
N SER A 753 -4.38 -6.71 -25.39
CA SER A 753 -4.05 -5.56 -24.53
C SER A 753 -2.80 -5.77 -23.67
N VAL A 754 -2.67 -6.92 -23.00
CA VAL A 754 -1.47 -7.25 -22.20
C VAL A 754 -0.23 -7.37 -23.10
N VAL A 755 -0.36 -7.99 -24.28
CA VAL A 755 0.75 -8.16 -25.22
C VAL A 755 1.25 -6.80 -25.75
N ILE A 756 0.37 -5.87 -26.14
CA ILE A 756 0.82 -4.55 -26.61
C ILE A 756 1.50 -3.74 -25.50
N PHE A 757 1.05 -3.88 -24.25
CA PHE A 757 1.66 -3.24 -23.10
C PHE A 757 3.08 -3.79 -22.86
N LEU A 758 3.23 -5.11 -22.96
CA LEU A 758 4.53 -5.79 -22.89
C LEU A 758 5.50 -5.31 -23.97
N VAL A 759 5.04 -5.28 -25.23
CA VAL A 759 5.84 -4.79 -26.36
C VAL A 759 6.27 -3.34 -26.13
N GLY A 760 5.34 -2.50 -25.65
CA GLY A 760 5.61 -1.08 -25.38
C GLY A 760 6.58 -0.83 -24.23
N ILE A 761 6.66 -1.68 -23.21
CA ILE A 761 7.56 -1.43 -22.07
C ILE A 761 8.88 -2.17 -22.22
N LEU A 762 8.86 -3.50 -22.37
CA LEU A 762 10.06 -4.33 -22.26
C LEU A 762 10.86 -4.37 -23.57
N PHE A 763 10.18 -4.41 -24.71
CA PHE A 763 10.86 -4.64 -25.99
C PHE A 763 11.21 -3.35 -26.73
N SER A 764 10.57 -2.23 -26.42
CA SER A 764 10.75 -0.99 -27.15
C SER A 764 11.71 0.01 -26.50
N TYR A 765 12.14 -0.21 -25.24
CA TYR A 765 13.12 0.66 -24.58
C TYR A 765 14.44 0.85 -25.39
N PRO A 766 15.00 -0.18 -26.09
CA PRO A 766 16.20 0.00 -26.90
C PRO A 766 15.91 0.88 -28.12
N VAL A 767 14.70 0.79 -28.67
CA VAL A 767 14.26 1.58 -29.83
C VAL A 767 14.13 3.06 -29.47
N PHE A 768 13.55 3.37 -28.31
CA PHE A 768 13.54 4.74 -27.80
C PHE A 768 14.95 5.28 -27.56
N ALA A 769 15.82 4.46 -26.93
CA ALA A 769 17.21 4.83 -26.67
C ALA A 769 17.98 5.14 -27.97
N PHE A 770 17.74 4.36 -29.03
CA PHE A 770 18.25 4.62 -30.37
C PHE A 770 17.78 5.97 -30.91
N PHE A 771 16.47 6.27 -30.90
CA PHE A 771 15.97 7.55 -31.40
C PHE A 771 16.50 8.74 -30.61
N TYR A 772 16.64 8.62 -29.29
CA TYR A 772 17.23 9.68 -28.49
C TYR A 772 18.70 9.95 -28.86
N GLY A 773 19.48 8.91 -29.13
CA GLY A 773 20.84 9.06 -29.68
C GLY A 773 20.82 9.67 -31.09
N LEU A 774 19.91 9.24 -31.95
CA LEU A 774 19.76 9.74 -33.32
C LEU A 774 19.42 11.24 -33.36
N PHE A 775 18.64 11.75 -32.41
CA PHE A 775 18.29 13.16 -32.29
C PHE A 775 19.28 13.98 -31.45
N GLY A 776 20.51 13.49 -31.27
CA GLY A 776 21.58 14.25 -30.61
C GLY A 776 21.35 14.46 -29.11
N GLY A 777 20.62 13.57 -28.45
CA GLY A 777 20.41 13.59 -27.00
C GLY A 777 21.68 13.26 -26.19
N TRP A 778 22.70 12.69 -26.85
CA TRP A 778 23.98 12.37 -26.25
C TRP A 778 25.11 13.25 -26.81
N ASP A 779 26.04 13.60 -25.93
CA ASP A 779 27.39 13.98 -26.31
C ASP A 779 28.35 12.83 -25.93
N GLN A 780 29.57 12.85 -26.46
CA GLN A 780 30.53 11.77 -26.29
C GLN A 780 30.86 11.49 -24.82
N ARG A 781 30.87 12.53 -23.98
CA ARG A 781 31.22 12.41 -22.56
C ARG A 781 30.07 11.78 -21.78
N THR A 782 28.85 12.30 -21.95
CA THR A 782 27.67 11.76 -21.26
C THR A 782 27.30 10.36 -21.75
N LEU A 783 27.58 10.02 -23.01
CA LEU A 783 27.46 8.65 -23.53
C LEU A 783 28.50 7.70 -22.94
N GLY A 784 29.73 8.19 -22.71
CA GLY A 784 30.78 7.45 -22.02
C GLY A 784 30.41 7.17 -20.56
N GLU A 785 29.87 8.16 -19.85
CA GLU A 785 29.38 8.01 -18.47
C GLU A 785 28.20 7.04 -18.38
N LEU A 786 27.30 7.02 -19.37
CA LEU A 786 26.28 5.97 -19.48
C LEU A 786 26.90 4.58 -19.63
N GLY A 787 27.97 4.46 -20.43
CA GLY A 787 28.73 3.21 -20.56
C GLY A 787 29.29 2.74 -19.22
N LEU A 788 29.93 3.63 -18.47
CA LEU A 788 30.43 3.34 -17.12
C LEU A 788 29.31 2.94 -16.16
N GLY A 789 28.19 3.67 -16.17
CA GLY A 789 27.00 3.36 -15.39
C GLY A 789 26.45 1.96 -15.71
N ALA A 790 26.42 1.57 -17.00
CA ALA A 790 25.97 0.26 -17.43
C ALA A 790 26.91 -0.87 -16.96
N GLU A 791 28.22 -0.65 -16.93
CA GLU A 791 29.21 -1.64 -16.50
C GLU A 791 29.06 -2.06 -15.03
N ILE A 792 28.57 -1.17 -14.17
CA ILE A 792 28.45 -1.38 -12.72
C ILE A 792 27.08 -1.89 -12.26
N THR A 793 26.16 -2.22 -13.17
CA THR A 793 24.78 -2.67 -12.84
C THR A 793 24.66 -4.14 -12.39
N GLY A 794 25.78 -4.82 -12.14
CA GLY A 794 25.80 -6.21 -11.67
C GLY A 794 25.04 -7.16 -12.60
N MET A 795 23.99 -7.80 -12.09
CA MET A 795 23.18 -8.76 -12.86
C MET A 795 22.38 -8.13 -14.01
N MET A 796 22.10 -6.82 -13.96
CA MET A 796 21.34 -6.11 -15.01
C MET A 796 22.20 -5.60 -16.17
N LYS A 797 23.50 -5.90 -16.14
CA LYS A 797 24.49 -5.48 -17.13
C LYS A 797 24.11 -5.79 -18.57
N PRO A 798 23.54 -6.97 -18.94
CA PRO A 798 23.14 -7.21 -20.34
C PRO A 798 22.09 -6.22 -20.84
N PHE A 799 21.07 -5.92 -20.03
CA PHE A 799 19.98 -5.00 -20.39
C PHE A 799 20.46 -3.55 -20.43
N ALA A 800 21.28 -3.15 -19.45
CA ALA A 800 21.90 -1.82 -19.42
C ALA A 800 22.89 -1.62 -20.59
N LYS A 801 23.64 -2.66 -20.97
CA LYS A 801 24.49 -2.63 -22.16
C LYS A 801 23.70 -2.53 -23.45
N LEU A 802 22.56 -3.24 -23.57
CA LEU A 802 21.69 -3.10 -24.72
C LEU A 802 21.14 -1.68 -24.83
N PHE A 803 20.76 -1.07 -23.71
CA PHE A 803 20.35 0.33 -23.65
C PHE A 803 21.45 1.28 -24.14
N TRP A 804 22.67 1.13 -23.61
CA TRP A 804 23.83 1.92 -24.03
C TRP A 804 24.20 1.70 -25.49
N ALA A 805 24.25 0.45 -25.96
CA ALA A 805 24.60 0.10 -27.33
C ALA A 805 23.60 0.69 -28.33
N SER A 806 22.31 0.67 -28.02
CA SER A 806 21.26 1.27 -28.85
C SER A 806 21.40 2.79 -28.91
N SER A 807 21.66 3.43 -27.77
CA SER A 807 21.97 4.86 -27.70
C SER A 807 23.22 5.24 -28.51
N ALA A 808 24.29 4.45 -28.39
CA ALA A 808 25.55 4.67 -29.08
C ALA A 808 25.40 4.47 -30.60
N PHE A 809 24.60 3.50 -31.03
CA PHE A 809 24.30 3.30 -32.44
C PHE A 809 23.52 4.47 -33.03
N GLY A 810 22.50 4.98 -32.33
CA GLY A 810 21.79 6.19 -32.74
C GLY A 810 22.71 7.41 -32.83
N ALA A 811 23.54 7.61 -31.81
CA ALA A 811 24.50 8.71 -31.77
C ALA A 811 25.55 8.63 -32.89
N ARG A 812 26.00 7.42 -33.26
CA ARG A 812 26.96 7.22 -34.35
C ARG A 812 26.40 7.62 -35.72
N ILE A 813 25.11 7.42 -35.94
CA ILE A 813 24.43 7.75 -37.21
C ILE A 813 23.97 9.22 -37.21
N SER A 814 23.77 9.81 -36.04
CA SER A 814 23.21 11.15 -35.91
C SER A 814 24.09 12.23 -36.55
N PRO A 815 23.53 13.06 -37.45
CA PRO A 815 24.23 14.23 -37.99
C PRO A 815 24.39 15.35 -36.96
N ILE A 816 23.67 15.28 -35.84
CA ILE A 816 23.67 16.29 -34.77
C ILE A 816 24.33 15.80 -33.48
N HIS A 817 25.03 14.66 -33.52
CA HIS A 817 25.84 14.18 -32.41
C HIS A 817 26.90 15.21 -32.01
N ASN A 818 27.10 15.41 -30.71
CA ASN A 818 28.02 16.41 -30.14
C ASN A 818 27.73 17.90 -30.45
N LEU A 819 26.67 18.27 -31.16
CA LEU A 819 26.36 19.69 -31.41
C LEU A 819 25.89 20.46 -30.17
N PHE A 820 25.29 19.76 -29.21
CA PHE A 820 24.71 20.37 -28.00
C PHE A 820 25.34 19.80 -26.72
N PRO A 821 26.64 19.97 -26.46
CA PRO A 821 27.33 19.33 -25.35
C PRO A 821 26.98 19.96 -23.99
N ILE A 822 27.04 19.15 -22.92
CA ILE A 822 27.01 19.67 -21.54
C ILE A 822 28.35 20.33 -21.23
N THR A 823 28.39 21.67 -21.19
CA THR A 823 29.63 22.45 -21.15
C THR A 823 30.36 22.42 -19.81
N ILE A 824 29.69 22.02 -18.72
CA ILE A 824 30.25 21.97 -17.36
C ILE A 824 30.85 20.60 -16.98
N TYR A 825 30.87 19.63 -17.89
CA TYR A 825 31.28 18.26 -17.57
C TYR A 825 32.70 18.18 -17.00
N GLU A 826 33.69 18.76 -17.67
CA GLU A 826 35.11 18.65 -17.27
C GLU A 826 35.39 19.33 -15.93
N SER A 827 34.78 20.50 -15.68
CA SER A 827 34.92 21.21 -14.42
C SER A 827 34.22 20.47 -13.27
N ALA A 828 33.08 19.84 -13.52
CA ALA A 828 32.42 18.97 -12.54
C ALA A 828 33.27 17.73 -12.22
N LEU A 829 33.88 17.10 -13.22
CA LEU A 829 34.74 15.93 -13.02
C LEU A 829 36.02 16.30 -12.26
N ALA A 830 36.58 17.50 -12.50
CA ALA A 830 37.70 18.02 -11.72
C ALA A 830 37.33 18.19 -10.23
N GLU A 831 36.15 18.77 -9.94
CA GLU A 831 35.63 18.87 -8.58
C GLU A 831 35.41 17.49 -7.94
N ALA A 832 34.91 16.51 -8.70
CA ALA A 832 34.67 15.14 -8.24
C ALA A 832 35.96 14.38 -7.92
N ARG A 833 36.99 14.51 -8.78
CA ARG A 833 38.33 13.95 -8.52
C ARG A 833 38.96 14.57 -7.29
N SER A 834 38.88 15.90 -7.17
CA SER A 834 39.36 16.61 -5.98
C SER A 834 38.66 16.14 -4.70
N LEU A 835 37.34 15.96 -4.74
CA LEU A 835 36.60 15.47 -3.58
C LEU A 835 36.92 14.00 -3.25
N SER A 836 37.20 13.18 -4.27
CA SER A 836 37.62 11.78 -4.08
C SER A 836 38.98 11.69 -3.37
N LEU A 837 39.87 12.66 -3.59
CA LEU A 837 41.16 12.76 -2.88
C LEU A 837 41.01 13.24 -1.43
N GLU A 838 40.01 14.08 -1.13
CA GLU A 838 39.70 14.52 0.25
C GLU A 838 39.00 13.44 1.09
N LYS A 839 38.37 12.45 0.44
CA LYS A 839 37.61 11.40 1.11
C LYS A 839 38.54 10.52 1.95
N VAL A 840 38.19 10.35 3.23
CA VAL A 840 38.88 9.43 4.13
C VAL A 840 38.80 8.01 3.56
N LYS A 841 39.96 7.38 3.39
CA LYS A 841 40.04 5.97 3.01
C LYS A 841 39.78 5.11 4.23
N LEU A 842 38.77 4.25 4.16
CA LEU A 842 38.36 3.41 5.30
C LEU A 842 39.36 2.30 5.65
N THR A 843 40.35 2.07 4.81
CA THR A 843 41.36 1.02 4.94
C THR A 843 42.70 1.48 5.51
N GLU A 844 42.85 2.80 5.64
CA GLU A 844 44.00 3.49 6.26
C GLU A 844 43.55 4.00 7.63
#